data_AF-A0A1V0N3N9-F1
#
_entry.id   AF-A0A1V0N3N9-F1
#
_cell.length_a   1.000
_cell.length_b   1.000
_cell.length_c   1.000
_cell.angle_alpha   90.00
_cell.angle_beta   90.00
_cell.angle_gamma   90.00
#
_symmetry.space_group_name_H-M   'P 1'
#
loop_
_entity.id
_entity.type
_entity.pdbx_description
1 polymer ?
#
loop_
_entity_poly.entity_id
_entity_poly.type
_entity_poly.pdbx_seq_one_letter_code
_entity_poly.pdbx_strand_id
1 'polypeptide(L)'
;MQIVRYRINYFYLLISFTVLWILINLWYIIFNVYNLNNGGIVDTTTSLQSLLSAFYHQPFVNTVPGGSYFSVHASEILILLLPFFAVWHSFINLYIIQSVLIYSSSIPLFLLAQKKLHNDKASFLMAMVLLLNPYIHDNPFETLTLFMGFIIYSYYFFDAKRYIAFAITFVIALSTMEFNPVIGGFFGLYLILLFLYDKIKISSIKNLIKEPVEQFKTIKSHLSELKNLQSYFSIGIILLIISVAFFYGDKYLILYFSHGSHAITSNIAGSNISSFSAILNDFKTDISSKIDNLMYLNAPFLFLSFLSPLAFLELPWFLTYSISTFSPYWNIGVYYDSYIIPFAAISAILGLYKIHSMLGEGERKKVVNRIAYLALVVTLILLVSNVIAPMVTNPVSPVNSNEYGVDQLASLIPANAKVTTGVNELPIVSSHAYNTWFYGPENNYVLFNITNPPNLNNYGFLAASGSYALYEKGYTGKPELNNLNYTKAEATYYPEERLNINLLNSYVPPGNNNISLHLRYSGNDVHTINSNANKSLFLNDSYAMVYPFKLNNSEQLSNIVLDSHMTYGYYILQSMITTSFHGTQLNKSSIISTDSYGQNQYNMIDENFNYKNVQLNSNKTYYLWLWSSGDPGGLTFPVENTTNSHSYVAKIYNGTGTDSYGYSISKIYSSTEKKLAPRLTFVFNSDKIHKASNIYVSIGGKTTELNVTGNSVYHFSTDGKDIYVNSTVLNGTLGISYTVSASNGREVVNPLLQHPYIILAFIFIVSVFVYPVSSLVNRNTNGLNLKLIEISLIISIIVFYSVFTLYYYRLISIDLIYFKIIGIAIAISFFLFILRFNKNKQ
;
A
#
# COMPACT_ATOMS: atom_id res chain seq x y z
N MET A 1 -29.60 38.47 34.17
CA MET A 1 -29.25 37.74 32.92
C MET A 1 -28.20 36.66 33.26
N GLN A 2 -28.63 35.44 33.61
CA GLN A 2 -27.68 34.34 33.83
C GLN A 2 -27.19 33.86 32.47
N ILE A 3 -25.90 34.09 32.18
CA ILE A 3 -25.24 33.50 31.01
C ILE A 3 -25.27 31.98 31.21
N VAL A 4 -26.17 31.29 30.50
CA VAL A 4 -26.17 29.83 30.42
C VAL A 4 -24.85 29.42 29.77
N ARG A 5 -23.87 29.02 30.60
CA ARG A 5 -22.60 28.48 30.14
C ARG A 5 -22.84 27.04 29.69
N TYR A 6 -22.84 26.82 28.37
CA TYR A 6 -22.80 25.48 27.80
C TYR A 6 -21.54 24.76 28.30
N ARG A 7 -21.70 23.57 28.90
CA ARG A 7 -20.58 22.74 29.36
C ARG A 7 -20.53 21.49 28.50
N ILE A 8 -19.44 21.35 27.74
CA ILE A 8 -19.19 20.21 26.86
C ILE A 8 -19.17 18.93 27.69
N ASN A 9 -19.97 17.92 27.31
CA ASN A 9 -19.84 16.57 27.85
C ASN A 9 -18.84 15.77 27.03
N TYR A 10 -17.60 15.76 27.52
CA TYR A 10 -16.46 15.13 26.87
C TYR A 10 -16.61 13.60 26.68
N PHE A 11 -17.37 12.93 27.54
CA PHE A 11 -17.59 11.48 27.42
C PHE A 11 -18.45 11.14 26.21
N TYR A 12 -19.60 11.81 26.06
CA TYR A 12 -20.43 11.63 24.88
C TYR A 12 -19.67 12.06 23.63
N LEU A 13 -18.99 13.21 23.68
CA LEU A 13 -18.20 13.68 22.55
C LEU A 13 -17.21 12.61 22.06
N LEU A 14 -16.50 11.94 22.98
CA LEU A 14 -15.61 10.82 22.65
C LEU A 14 -16.35 9.68 21.95
N ILE A 15 -17.50 9.23 22.48
CA ILE A 15 -18.28 8.15 21.85
C ILE A 15 -18.62 8.48 20.39
N SER A 16 -19.04 9.72 20.10
CA SER A 16 -19.27 10.14 18.71
C SER A 16 -18.02 10.09 17.84
N PHE A 17 -16.87 10.56 18.37
CA PHE A 17 -15.61 10.48 17.63
C PHE A 17 -15.20 9.04 17.38
N THR A 18 -15.37 8.16 18.36
CA THR A 18 -15.09 6.72 18.25
C THR A 18 -15.92 6.09 17.14
N VAL A 19 -17.23 6.33 17.13
CA VAL A 19 -18.14 5.78 16.11
C VAL A 19 -17.79 6.33 14.73
N LEU A 20 -17.59 7.65 14.62
CA LEU A 20 -17.17 8.28 13.37
C LEU A 20 -15.89 7.65 12.84
N TRP A 21 -14.90 7.46 13.71
CA TRP A 21 -13.60 6.90 13.33
C TRP A 21 -13.73 5.44 12.86
N ILE A 22 -14.51 4.61 13.55
CA ILE A 22 -14.83 3.24 13.10
C ILE A 22 -15.45 3.27 11.70
N LEU A 23 -16.44 4.13 11.47
CA LEU A 23 -17.14 4.22 10.18
C LEU A 23 -16.22 4.72 9.05
N ILE A 24 -15.29 5.64 9.34
CA ILE A 24 -14.28 6.11 8.37
C ILE A 24 -13.33 4.97 7.99
N ASN A 25 -12.81 4.21 8.96
CA ASN A 25 -11.90 3.09 8.69
C ASN A 25 -12.61 1.99 7.90
N LEU A 26 -13.83 1.61 8.29
CA LEU A 26 -14.62 0.63 7.55
C LEU A 26 -14.93 1.11 6.12
N TRP A 27 -15.30 2.38 5.94
CA TRP A 27 -15.48 2.97 4.62
C TRP A 27 -14.20 2.81 3.76
N TYR A 28 -13.04 3.18 4.30
CA TYR A 28 -11.76 3.06 3.59
C TYR A 28 -11.45 1.61 3.19
N ILE A 29 -11.59 0.68 4.13
CA ILE A 29 -11.30 -0.75 3.91
C ILE A 29 -12.26 -1.33 2.87
N ILE A 30 -13.57 -1.11 3.01
CA ILE A 30 -14.58 -1.69 2.13
C ILE A 30 -14.36 -1.24 0.68
N PHE A 31 -14.16 0.05 0.44
CA PHE A 31 -13.94 0.57 -0.91
C PHE A 31 -12.64 0.05 -1.53
N ASN A 32 -11.57 -0.08 -0.73
CA ASN A 32 -10.32 -0.66 -1.21
C ASN A 32 -10.44 -2.15 -1.53
N VAL A 33 -11.21 -2.92 -0.74
CA VAL A 33 -11.48 -4.34 -1.05
C VAL A 33 -12.28 -4.47 -2.34
N TYR A 34 -13.35 -3.68 -2.55
CA TYR A 34 -14.12 -3.73 -3.80
C TYR A 34 -13.35 -3.25 -5.03
N ASN A 35 -12.40 -2.33 -4.86
CA ASN A 35 -11.45 -1.93 -5.91
C ASN A 35 -10.26 -2.89 -6.05
N LEU A 36 -10.20 -3.96 -5.26
CA LEU A 36 -9.06 -4.89 -5.20
C LEU A 36 -7.70 -4.20 -4.94
N ASN A 37 -7.75 -3.01 -4.31
CA ASN A 37 -6.62 -2.26 -3.80
C ASN A 37 -6.34 -2.68 -2.35
N ASN A 38 -6.21 -3.98 -2.14
CA ASN A 38 -6.17 -4.62 -0.82
C ASN A 38 -4.88 -5.44 -0.65
N GLY A 39 -3.72 -4.80 -0.85
CA GLY A 39 -2.44 -5.43 -0.58
C GLY A 39 -2.35 -5.99 0.85
N GLY A 40 -1.79 -7.19 1.01
CA GLY A 40 -1.68 -7.85 2.32
C GLY A 40 -2.97 -8.51 2.84
N ILE A 41 -4.06 -8.55 2.05
CA ILE A 41 -5.35 -9.15 2.45
C ILE A 41 -5.31 -10.67 2.73
N VAL A 42 -4.18 -11.33 2.49
CA VAL A 42 -4.01 -12.79 2.70
C VAL A 42 -4.40 -13.22 4.11
N ASP A 43 -4.10 -12.40 5.13
CA ASP A 43 -4.41 -12.67 6.53
C ASP A 43 -5.93 -12.63 6.80
N THR A 44 -6.62 -11.67 6.20
CA THR A 44 -8.09 -11.58 6.21
C THR A 44 -8.72 -12.77 5.51
N THR A 45 -8.20 -13.10 4.33
CA THR A 45 -8.65 -14.26 3.55
C THR A 45 -8.46 -15.56 4.33
N THR A 46 -7.34 -15.73 5.02
CA THR A 46 -7.03 -16.89 5.87
C THR A 46 -8.03 -17.01 7.02
N SER A 47 -8.29 -15.91 7.73
CA SER A 47 -9.28 -15.86 8.82
C SER A 47 -10.69 -16.16 8.33
N LEU A 48 -11.06 -15.60 7.18
CA LEU A 48 -12.38 -15.75 6.56
C LEU A 48 -12.64 -17.20 6.14
N GLN A 49 -11.70 -17.82 5.43
CA GLN A 49 -11.79 -19.24 5.06
C GLN A 49 -11.87 -20.13 6.29
N SER A 50 -11.06 -19.86 7.31
CA SER A 50 -11.06 -20.62 8.56
C SER A 50 -12.45 -20.60 9.21
N LEU A 51 -13.05 -19.42 9.38
CA LEU A 51 -14.40 -19.30 9.95
C LEU A 51 -15.47 -19.98 9.07
N LEU A 52 -15.42 -19.80 7.75
CA LEU A 52 -16.37 -20.42 6.83
C LEU A 52 -16.27 -21.96 6.85
N SER A 53 -15.06 -22.51 6.92
CA SER A 53 -14.84 -23.96 6.98
C SER A 53 -15.48 -24.61 8.21
N ALA A 54 -15.60 -23.89 9.33
CA ALA A 54 -16.22 -24.38 10.55
C ALA A 54 -17.72 -24.72 10.35
N PHE A 55 -18.41 -24.02 9.45
CA PHE A 55 -19.80 -24.34 9.07
C PHE A 55 -19.92 -25.61 8.22
N TYR A 56 -18.80 -26.11 7.70
CA TYR A 56 -18.71 -27.38 6.97
C TYR A 56 -18.12 -28.51 7.84
N HIS A 57 -18.18 -28.35 9.18
CA HIS A 57 -17.62 -29.30 10.15
C HIS A 57 -16.11 -29.54 10.00
N GLN A 58 -15.38 -28.59 9.41
CA GLN A 58 -13.92 -28.61 9.32
C GLN A 58 -13.34 -27.77 10.46
N PRO A 59 -12.22 -28.19 11.08
CA PRO A 59 -11.64 -27.48 12.21
C PRO A 59 -10.87 -26.23 11.75
N PHE A 60 -11.57 -25.18 11.30
CA PHE A 60 -10.97 -23.91 10.89
C PHE A 60 -9.91 -24.05 9.78
N VAL A 61 -10.20 -24.88 8.78
CA VAL A 61 -9.28 -25.18 7.67
C VAL A 61 -9.21 -24.02 6.67
N ASN A 62 -8.01 -23.72 6.19
CA ASN A 62 -7.78 -22.72 5.15
C ASN A 62 -6.57 -23.09 4.27
N THR A 63 -6.32 -22.25 3.27
CA THR A 63 -5.35 -22.55 2.20
C THR A 63 -3.89 -22.33 2.59
N VAL A 64 -3.58 -21.42 3.53
CA VAL A 64 -2.19 -20.99 3.81
C VAL A 64 -1.36 -22.09 4.47
N PRO A 65 -1.76 -22.68 5.60
CA PRO A 65 -1.10 -23.86 6.12
C PRO A 65 -1.53 -25.14 5.37
N GLY A 66 -2.48 -25.05 4.42
CA GLY A 66 -3.08 -26.21 3.76
C GLY A 66 -3.85 -27.13 4.72
N GLY A 67 -4.31 -26.60 5.86
CA GLY A 67 -4.84 -27.35 6.98
C GLY A 67 -5.61 -26.44 7.94
N SER A 68 -5.82 -26.91 9.17
CA SER A 68 -6.44 -26.09 10.23
C SER A 68 -5.61 -24.84 10.50
N TYR A 69 -6.24 -23.68 10.71
CA TYR A 69 -5.60 -22.48 11.23
C TYR A 69 -4.80 -22.77 12.50
N PHE A 70 -5.33 -23.68 13.34
CA PHE A 70 -4.71 -24.12 14.57
C PHE A 70 -3.44 -24.93 14.39
N SER A 71 -3.05 -25.34 13.17
CA SER A 71 -1.78 -26.00 12.94
C SER A 71 -0.59 -25.04 13.03
N VAL A 72 -0.83 -23.73 12.93
CA VAL A 72 0.22 -22.70 13.00
C VAL A 72 -0.03 -21.75 14.17
N HIS A 73 -1.27 -21.32 14.39
CA HIS A 73 -1.60 -20.28 15.38
C HIS A 73 -2.62 -20.76 16.40
N ALA A 74 -2.42 -20.42 17.67
CA ALA A 74 -3.40 -20.66 18.73
C ALA A 74 -4.30 -19.44 18.91
N SER A 75 -5.31 -19.32 18.03
CA SER A 75 -6.32 -18.25 18.10
C SER A 75 -7.69 -18.83 18.45
N GLU A 76 -7.88 -19.36 19.67
CA GLU A 76 -9.15 -19.94 20.11
C GLU A 76 -10.30 -18.92 20.07
N ILE A 77 -9.99 -17.62 20.05
CA ILE A 77 -10.94 -16.54 19.81
C ILE A 77 -11.81 -16.78 18.56
N LEU A 78 -11.31 -17.47 17.54
CA LEU A 78 -12.08 -17.82 16.34
C LEU A 78 -13.37 -18.59 16.68
N ILE A 79 -13.37 -19.41 17.74
CA ILE A 79 -14.55 -20.13 18.24
C ILE A 79 -15.58 -19.15 18.79
N LEU A 80 -15.14 -18.12 19.51
CA LEU A 80 -16.01 -17.08 20.06
C LEU A 80 -16.51 -16.12 18.97
N LEU A 81 -15.75 -15.91 17.90
CA LEU A 81 -16.17 -15.11 16.75
C LEU A 81 -17.21 -15.83 15.88
N LEU A 82 -17.21 -17.16 15.86
CA LEU A 82 -18.11 -17.97 15.04
C LEU A 82 -19.59 -17.58 15.14
N PRO A 83 -20.22 -17.44 16.33
CA PRO A 83 -21.63 -17.03 16.42
C PRO A 83 -21.89 -15.63 15.86
N PHE A 84 -20.95 -14.69 15.99
CA PHE A 84 -21.08 -13.34 15.42
C PHE A 84 -20.91 -13.37 13.90
N PHE A 85 -19.98 -14.21 13.41
CA PHE A 85 -19.76 -14.42 12.00
C PHE A 85 -20.92 -15.19 11.34
N ALA A 86 -21.60 -16.09 12.05
CA ALA A 86 -22.77 -16.83 11.58
C ALA A 86 -23.97 -15.94 11.26
N VAL A 87 -24.11 -14.79 11.92
CA VAL A 87 -25.14 -13.79 11.61
C VAL A 87 -24.96 -13.29 10.18
N TRP A 88 -23.71 -13.12 9.75
CA TRP A 88 -23.38 -12.62 8.43
C TRP A 88 -21.99 -13.08 7.96
N HIS A 89 -21.98 -14.01 7.00
CA HIS A 89 -20.80 -14.56 6.35
C HIS A 89 -20.17 -13.56 5.36
N SER A 90 -19.48 -12.54 5.87
CA SER A 90 -18.77 -11.57 5.03
C SER A 90 -17.52 -11.02 5.72
N PHE A 91 -16.53 -10.65 4.92
CA PHE A 91 -15.32 -9.96 5.40
C PHE A 91 -15.66 -8.66 6.16
N ILE A 92 -16.73 -7.96 5.77
CA ILE A 92 -17.17 -6.72 6.41
C ILE A 92 -17.47 -6.95 7.90
N ASN A 93 -18.05 -8.11 8.25
CA ASN A 93 -18.35 -8.46 9.63
C ASN A 93 -17.07 -8.58 10.49
N LEU A 94 -16.00 -9.18 9.93
CA LEU A 94 -14.71 -9.30 10.62
C LEU A 94 -14.10 -7.94 10.91
N TYR A 95 -14.07 -7.05 9.91
CA TYR A 95 -13.58 -5.69 10.11
C TYR A 95 -14.43 -4.89 11.09
N ILE A 96 -15.76 -5.04 11.08
CA ILE A 96 -16.63 -4.40 12.09
C ILE A 96 -16.22 -4.83 13.49
N ILE A 97 -16.07 -6.13 13.74
CA ILE A 97 -15.69 -6.65 15.05
C ILE A 97 -14.33 -6.09 15.48
N GLN A 98 -13.34 -6.12 14.57
CA GLN A 98 -11.99 -5.62 14.82
C GLN A 98 -11.97 -4.12 15.14
N SER A 99 -12.51 -3.28 14.25
CA SER A 99 -12.48 -1.82 14.43
C SER A 99 -13.31 -1.38 15.64
N VAL A 100 -14.46 -2.02 15.92
CA VAL A 100 -15.26 -1.71 17.12
C VAL A 100 -14.48 -2.02 18.38
N LEU A 101 -13.86 -3.19 18.47
CA LEU A 101 -13.11 -3.57 19.67
C LEU A 101 -11.89 -2.67 19.89
N ILE A 102 -11.10 -2.44 18.85
CA ILE A 102 -9.88 -1.62 18.92
C ILE A 102 -10.22 -0.18 19.30
N TYR A 103 -11.09 0.49 18.55
CA TYR A 103 -11.32 1.93 18.73
C TYR A 103 -12.25 2.26 19.91
N SER A 104 -13.16 1.35 20.29
CA SER A 104 -13.96 1.54 21.50
C SER A 104 -13.12 1.47 22.79
N SER A 105 -11.91 0.90 22.75
CA SER A 105 -11.00 0.89 23.89
C SER A 105 -10.54 2.30 24.34
N SER A 106 -10.75 3.33 23.52
CA SER A 106 -10.60 4.73 23.94
C SER A 106 -11.58 5.13 25.06
N ILE A 107 -12.73 4.46 25.17
CA ILE A 107 -13.76 4.69 26.21
C ILE A 107 -13.27 4.26 27.60
N PRO A 108 -12.87 3.00 27.85
CA PRO A 108 -12.28 2.63 29.15
C PRO A 108 -11.00 3.44 29.45
N LEU A 109 -10.23 3.82 28.43
CA LEU A 109 -9.07 4.70 28.60
C LEU A 109 -9.47 6.10 29.10
N PHE A 110 -10.53 6.70 28.55
CA PHE A 110 -11.12 7.95 29.05
C PHE A 110 -11.58 7.82 30.51
N LEU A 111 -12.29 6.74 30.83
CA LEU A 111 -12.81 6.51 32.18
C LEU A 111 -11.68 6.35 33.19
N LEU A 112 -10.60 5.65 32.80
CA LEU A 112 -9.37 5.56 33.59
C LEU A 112 -8.74 6.94 33.80
N ALA A 113 -8.52 7.71 32.73
CA ALA A 113 -7.96 9.06 32.82
C ALA A 113 -8.82 9.99 33.67
N GLN A 114 -10.15 9.91 33.55
CA GLN A 114 -11.08 10.73 34.32
C GLN A 114 -10.97 10.42 35.81
N LYS A 115 -10.90 9.13 36.16
CA LYS A 115 -10.72 8.67 37.54
C LYS A 115 -9.40 9.13 38.14
N LYS A 116 -8.30 9.12 37.37
CA LYS A 116 -6.96 9.47 37.87
C LYS A 116 -6.70 10.97 37.87
N LEU A 117 -7.03 11.67 36.79
CA LEU A 117 -6.68 13.08 36.57
C LEU A 117 -7.74 14.06 37.09
N HIS A 118 -8.94 13.57 37.43
CA HIS A 118 -10.10 14.38 37.83
C HIS A 118 -10.38 15.55 36.88
N ASN A 119 -10.14 15.34 35.58
CA ASN A 119 -10.18 16.36 34.55
C ASN A 119 -10.73 15.79 33.24
N ASP A 120 -12.02 16.03 32.97
CA ASP A 120 -12.72 15.52 31.78
C ASP A 120 -12.03 15.92 30.47
N LYS A 121 -11.50 17.16 30.39
CA LYS A 121 -10.85 17.66 29.18
C LYS A 121 -9.56 16.91 28.89
N ALA A 122 -8.68 16.78 29.88
CA ALA A 122 -7.44 16.03 29.71
C ALA A 122 -7.72 14.55 29.40
N SER A 123 -8.75 13.99 30.02
CA SER A 123 -9.18 12.59 29.80
C SER A 123 -9.65 12.37 28.37
N PHE A 124 -10.44 13.30 27.84
CA PHE A 124 -10.83 13.30 26.42
C PHE A 124 -9.65 13.41 25.49
N LEU A 125 -8.75 14.37 25.74
CA LEU A 125 -7.57 14.57 24.90
C LEU A 125 -6.69 13.31 24.86
N MET A 126 -6.43 12.67 26.00
CA MET A 126 -5.65 11.42 26.05
C MET A 126 -6.37 10.23 25.40
N ALA A 127 -7.70 10.15 25.52
CA ALA A 127 -8.47 9.14 24.80
C ALA A 127 -8.43 9.37 23.27
N MET A 128 -8.44 10.63 22.84
CA MET A 128 -8.27 10.98 21.43
C MET A 128 -6.88 10.66 20.89
N VAL A 129 -5.83 10.77 21.72
CA VAL A 129 -4.46 10.34 21.35
C VAL A 129 -4.44 8.86 20.98
N LEU A 130 -5.13 8.00 21.74
CA LEU A 130 -5.27 6.58 21.36
C LEU A 130 -6.11 6.42 20.09
N LEU A 131 -7.30 7.03 20.06
CA LEU A 131 -8.26 6.85 18.97
C LEU A 131 -7.71 7.28 17.60
N LEU A 132 -6.89 8.34 17.56
CA LEU A 132 -6.30 8.90 16.34
C LEU A 132 -4.84 8.48 16.14
N ASN A 133 -4.35 7.49 16.89
CA ASN A 133 -2.96 7.04 16.76
C ASN A 133 -2.74 6.39 15.38
N PRO A 134 -1.87 6.96 14.52
CA PRO A 134 -1.67 6.44 13.16
C PRO A 134 -0.93 5.10 13.09
N TYR A 135 -0.37 4.63 14.21
CA TYR A 135 0.32 3.35 14.29
C TYR A 135 -0.61 2.20 14.70
N ILE A 136 -1.90 2.47 14.91
CA ILE A 136 -2.91 1.42 15.05
C ILE A 136 -3.27 0.94 13.65
N HIS A 137 -2.92 -0.30 13.34
CA HIS A 137 -3.23 -0.93 12.06
C HIS A 137 -4.35 -1.96 12.22
N ASP A 138 -5.51 -1.66 11.63
CA ASP A 138 -6.70 -2.52 11.62
C ASP A 138 -7.05 -3.06 10.22
N ASN A 139 -6.07 -3.08 9.31
CA ASN A 139 -6.17 -3.69 7.99
C ASN A 139 -4.82 -4.31 7.59
N PRO A 140 -4.72 -5.62 7.30
CA PRO A 140 -5.80 -6.63 7.23
C PRO A 140 -6.48 -6.96 8.57
N PHE A 141 -7.60 -7.69 8.53
CA PHE A 141 -8.16 -8.36 9.70
C PHE A 141 -7.17 -9.42 10.21
N GLU A 142 -6.86 -9.36 11.50
CA GLU A 142 -6.01 -10.32 12.20
C GLU A 142 -6.47 -10.53 13.65
N THR A 143 -6.52 -11.78 14.09
CA THR A 143 -7.00 -12.14 15.43
C THR A 143 -6.16 -11.51 16.54
N LEU A 144 -4.85 -11.36 16.33
CA LEU A 144 -3.96 -10.74 17.32
C LEU A 144 -4.31 -9.27 17.60
N THR A 145 -4.83 -8.52 16.62
CA THR A 145 -5.17 -7.10 16.82
C THR A 145 -6.22 -6.90 17.91
N LEU A 146 -7.08 -7.91 18.10
CA LEU A 146 -8.12 -7.91 19.13
C LEU A 146 -7.55 -7.86 20.55
N PHE A 147 -6.30 -8.32 20.74
CA PHE A 147 -5.58 -8.26 22.03
C PHE A 147 -5.58 -6.84 22.59
N MET A 148 -5.27 -5.84 21.74
CA MET A 148 -5.15 -4.45 22.15
C MET A 148 -6.42 -3.93 22.81
N GLY A 149 -7.58 -4.18 22.19
CA GLY A 149 -8.85 -3.75 22.76
C GLY A 149 -9.14 -4.47 24.08
N PHE A 150 -9.07 -5.81 24.09
CA PHE A 150 -9.38 -6.59 25.29
C PHE A 150 -8.45 -6.29 26.46
N ILE A 151 -7.15 -6.07 26.25
CA ILE A 151 -6.21 -5.81 27.34
C ILE A 151 -6.43 -4.43 27.96
N ILE A 152 -6.86 -3.42 27.19
CA ILE A 152 -7.23 -2.10 27.73
C ILE A 152 -8.52 -2.21 28.56
N TYR A 153 -9.54 -2.91 28.08
CA TYR A 153 -10.75 -3.20 28.86
C TYR A 153 -10.42 -3.97 30.14
N SER A 154 -9.56 -4.98 30.04
CA SER A 154 -9.10 -5.80 31.15
C SER A 154 -8.43 -4.94 32.22
N TYR A 155 -7.45 -4.11 31.84
CA TYR A 155 -6.80 -3.19 32.77
C TYR A 155 -7.79 -2.22 33.43
N TYR A 156 -8.72 -1.65 32.66
CA TYR A 156 -9.75 -0.77 33.21
C TYR A 156 -10.62 -1.48 34.25
N PHE A 157 -11.09 -2.71 33.97
CA PHE A 157 -11.91 -3.46 34.92
C PHE A 157 -11.13 -3.88 36.15
N PHE A 158 -9.84 -4.18 36.01
CA PHE A 158 -8.94 -4.43 37.12
C PHE A 158 -8.83 -3.19 38.03
N ASP A 159 -8.53 -2.00 37.46
CA ASP A 159 -8.46 -0.75 38.21
C ASP A 159 -9.82 -0.35 38.82
N ALA A 160 -10.92 -0.68 38.15
CA ALA A 160 -12.28 -0.49 38.63
C ALA A 160 -12.73 -1.53 39.68
N LYS A 161 -11.87 -2.48 40.08
CA LYS A 161 -12.17 -3.58 41.02
C LYS A 161 -13.33 -4.48 40.56
N ARG A 162 -13.59 -4.56 39.25
CA ARG A 162 -14.59 -5.43 38.62
C ARG A 162 -13.94 -6.74 38.18
N TYR A 163 -13.56 -7.57 39.15
CA TYR A 163 -12.70 -8.74 38.92
C TYR A 163 -13.28 -9.79 37.96
N ILE A 164 -14.60 -9.98 37.91
CA ILE A 164 -15.24 -10.90 36.95
C ILE A 164 -15.08 -10.39 35.52
N ALA A 165 -15.40 -9.12 35.27
CA ALA A 165 -15.23 -8.51 33.94
C ALA A 165 -13.76 -8.47 33.52
N PHE A 166 -12.85 -8.21 34.47
CA PHE A 166 -11.40 -8.34 34.27
C PHE A 166 -11.01 -9.75 33.86
N ALA A 167 -11.45 -10.78 34.59
CA ALA A 167 -11.10 -12.17 34.29
C ALA A 167 -11.61 -12.59 32.90
N ILE A 168 -12.86 -12.25 32.56
CA ILE A 168 -13.44 -12.54 31.24
C ILE A 168 -12.62 -11.87 30.14
N THR A 169 -12.40 -10.56 30.23
CA THR A 169 -11.67 -9.81 29.18
C THR A 169 -10.20 -10.20 29.10
N PHE A 170 -9.56 -10.55 30.23
CA PHE A 170 -8.19 -11.05 30.26
C PHE A 170 -8.07 -12.41 29.59
N VAL A 171 -8.94 -13.37 29.92
CA VAL A 171 -8.94 -14.71 29.30
C VAL A 171 -9.19 -14.62 27.79
N ILE A 172 -10.13 -13.77 27.37
CA ILE A 172 -10.38 -13.54 25.95
C ILE A 172 -9.16 -12.88 25.28
N ALA A 173 -8.48 -11.94 25.95
CA ALA A 173 -7.23 -11.37 25.44
C ALA A 173 -6.14 -12.45 25.26
N LEU A 174 -6.03 -13.43 26.17
CA LEU A 174 -5.06 -14.51 26.01
C LEU A 174 -5.38 -15.41 24.80
N SER A 175 -6.66 -15.64 24.52
CA SER A 175 -7.12 -16.54 23.44
C SER A 175 -6.94 -16.00 22.01
N THR A 176 -6.37 -14.81 21.81
CA THR A 176 -6.31 -14.23 20.46
C THR A 176 -5.11 -14.68 19.65
N MET A 177 -3.99 -15.03 20.29
CA MET A 177 -2.78 -15.53 19.64
C MET A 177 -1.82 -16.18 20.66
N GLU A 178 -0.99 -17.13 20.22
CA GLU A 178 -0.08 -17.93 21.08
C GLU A 178 0.98 -17.12 21.86
N PHE A 179 1.21 -15.86 21.49
CA PHE A 179 2.15 -14.97 22.18
C PHE A 179 1.53 -14.31 23.41
N ASN A 180 0.20 -14.17 23.44
CA ASN A 180 -0.51 -13.38 24.44
C ASN A 180 -0.40 -13.94 25.84
N PRO A 181 -0.38 -15.27 26.07
CA PRO A 181 -0.14 -15.82 27.40
C PRO A 181 1.21 -15.39 27.96
N VAL A 182 2.25 -15.21 27.15
CA VAL A 182 3.55 -14.68 27.64
C VAL A 182 3.36 -13.28 28.20
N ILE A 183 2.67 -12.40 27.48
CA ILE A 183 2.36 -11.04 27.93
C ILE A 183 1.50 -11.06 29.20
N GLY A 184 0.50 -11.95 29.26
CA GLY A 184 -0.33 -12.18 30.46
C GLY A 184 0.49 -12.61 31.68
N GLY A 185 1.48 -13.49 31.49
CA GLY A 185 2.40 -13.92 32.53
C GLY A 185 3.26 -12.77 33.05
N PHE A 186 3.73 -11.89 32.16
CA PHE A 186 4.45 -10.67 32.53
C PHE A 186 3.56 -9.67 33.28
N PHE A 187 2.25 -9.60 32.97
CA PHE A 187 1.30 -8.84 33.78
C PHE A 187 1.19 -9.44 35.19
N GLY A 188 1.07 -10.77 35.32
CA GLY A 188 1.13 -11.44 36.62
C GLY A 188 2.41 -11.13 37.40
N LEU A 189 3.57 -11.24 36.74
CA LEU A 189 4.88 -10.93 37.30
C LEU A 189 4.98 -9.46 37.74
N TYR A 190 4.48 -8.53 36.93
CA TYR A 190 4.44 -7.11 37.26
C TYR A 190 3.70 -6.85 38.58
N LEU A 191 2.52 -7.48 38.78
CA LEU A 191 1.76 -7.33 40.03
C LEU A 191 2.50 -7.92 41.24
N ILE A 192 3.19 -9.05 41.06
CA ILE A 192 4.04 -9.66 42.09
C ILE A 192 5.21 -8.72 42.44
N LEU A 193 5.89 -8.18 41.43
CA LEU A 193 7.02 -7.26 41.62
C LEU A 193 6.59 -5.97 42.33
N LEU A 194 5.42 -5.42 41.99
CA LEU A 194 4.85 -4.28 42.72
C LEU A 194 4.64 -4.61 44.20
N PHE A 195 4.06 -5.78 44.51
CA PHE A 195 3.88 -6.22 45.89
C PHE A 195 5.21 -6.38 46.63
N LEU A 196 6.20 -7.00 45.99
CA LEU A 196 7.53 -7.21 46.58
C LEU A 196 8.26 -5.89 46.81
N TYR A 197 8.20 -4.95 45.86
CA TYR A 197 8.78 -3.63 45.99
C TYR A 197 8.26 -2.89 47.24
N ASP A 198 6.95 -2.93 47.49
CA ASP A 198 6.34 -2.31 48.68
C ASP A 198 6.72 -3.02 50.00
N LYS A 199 6.98 -4.33 49.94
CA LYS A 199 7.46 -5.12 51.09
C LYS A 199 8.94 -4.89 51.38
N ILE A 200 9.74 -4.66 50.34
CA ILE A 200 11.16 -4.28 50.43
C ILE A 200 11.24 -2.79 50.80
N LYS A 201 10.76 -2.44 51.99
CA LYS A 201 11.01 -1.13 52.60
C LYS A 201 12.49 -1.03 52.97
N ILE A 202 13.27 -0.40 52.09
CA ILE A 202 14.28 0.65 52.35
C ILE A 202 14.62 0.84 53.85
N SER A 203 15.29 -0.14 54.47
CA SER A 203 16.12 0.04 55.66
C SER A 203 17.60 0.11 55.27
N SER A 204 18.00 -0.55 54.17
CA SER A 204 19.40 -0.68 53.76
C SER A 204 19.87 0.37 52.73
N ILE A 205 18.97 1.07 52.04
CA ILE A 205 19.30 2.08 51.00
C ILE A 205 19.05 3.52 51.50
N LYS A 206 18.48 3.69 52.68
CA LYS A 206 18.12 5.00 53.25
C LYS A 206 19.31 5.90 53.61
N ASN A 207 20.52 5.35 53.66
CA ASN A 207 21.72 6.09 54.03
C ASN A 207 22.56 6.58 52.83
N LEU A 208 22.25 6.18 51.59
CA LEU A 208 23.03 6.60 50.42
C LEU A 208 22.39 7.73 49.59
N ILE A 209 21.10 8.02 49.78
CA ILE A 209 20.36 8.92 48.90
C ILE A 209 19.47 9.84 49.75
N LYS A 210 20.11 10.70 50.57
CA LYS A 210 19.42 11.52 51.57
C LYS A 210 18.84 12.85 51.06
N GLU A 211 19.05 13.20 49.79
CA GLU A 211 18.62 14.50 49.23
C GLU A 211 17.52 14.45 48.12
N PRO A 212 17.23 13.32 47.43
CA PRO A 212 16.08 13.24 46.51
C PRO A 212 14.82 12.55 47.07
N VAL A 213 14.80 12.08 48.33
CA VAL A 213 13.77 11.14 48.83
C VAL A 213 12.57 11.80 49.52
N GLU A 214 12.61 13.10 49.83
CA GLU A 214 11.39 13.82 50.25
C GLU A 214 10.34 13.89 49.11
N GLN A 215 10.76 13.75 47.83
CA GLN A 215 9.87 13.71 46.67
C GLN A 215 9.10 12.37 46.51
N PHE A 216 9.53 11.31 47.20
CA PHE A 216 8.86 9.99 47.18
C PHE A 216 7.83 9.79 48.32
N LYS A 217 7.76 10.71 49.29
CA LYS A 217 6.77 10.60 50.40
C LYS A 217 5.32 10.79 49.95
N THR A 218 5.08 11.46 48.82
CA THR A 218 3.71 11.70 48.31
C THR A 218 3.09 10.42 47.71
N ILE A 219 3.90 9.49 47.20
CA ILE A 219 3.46 8.13 46.79
C ILE A 219 2.98 7.33 48.02
N LYS A 220 3.51 7.64 49.21
CA LYS A 220 3.15 6.96 50.46
C LYS A 220 1.76 7.32 50.98
N SER A 221 1.15 8.41 50.51
CA SER A 221 -0.24 8.74 50.87
C SER A 221 -1.25 7.81 50.17
N HIS A 222 -0.88 7.23 49.02
CA HIS A 222 -1.63 6.18 48.33
C HIS A 222 -1.46 4.79 48.96
N LEU A 223 -0.44 4.62 49.82
CA LEU A 223 -0.26 3.43 50.65
C LEU A 223 -1.21 3.44 51.88
N SER A 224 -2.26 4.25 51.94
CA SER A 224 -3.32 4.05 52.94
C SER A 224 -4.40 3.05 52.48
N GLU A 225 -4.37 2.62 51.20
CA GLU A 225 -5.12 1.44 50.70
C GLU A 225 -4.40 0.10 50.99
N LEU A 226 -3.49 0.09 51.97
CA LEU A 226 -2.56 -1.00 52.33
C LEU A 226 -3.20 -2.31 52.84
N LYS A 227 -4.53 -2.43 52.92
CA LYS A 227 -5.21 -3.72 53.19
C LYS A 227 -5.22 -4.65 51.97
N ASN A 228 -4.91 -4.18 50.76
CA ASN A 228 -5.03 -4.94 49.50
C ASN A 228 -3.71 -5.41 48.87
N LEU A 229 -2.55 -5.23 49.49
CA LEU A 229 -1.29 -5.70 48.89
C LEU A 229 -1.23 -7.23 48.70
N GLN A 230 -1.76 -8.01 49.64
CA GLN A 230 -1.90 -9.47 49.47
C GLN A 230 -2.79 -9.84 48.26
N SER A 231 -3.74 -8.99 47.88
CA SER A 231 -4.59 -9.22 46.71
C SER A 231 -3.81 -9.07 45.40
N TYR A 232 -2.87 -8.12 45.29
CA TYR A 232 -2.01 -7.99 44.10
C TYR A 232 -1.09 -9.19 43.90
N PHE A 233 -0.48 -9.68 44.98
CA PHE A 233 0.32 -10.90 44.92
C PHE A 233 -0.51 -12.11 44.50
N SER A 234 -1.68 -12.31 45.14
CA SER A 234 -2.57 -13.44 44.84
C SER A 234 -3.09 -13.39 43.41
N ILE A 235 -3.54 -12.21 42.96
CA ILE A 235 -3.97 -12.01 41.56
C ILE A 235 -2.79 -12.24 40.62
N GLY A 236 -1.60 -11.69 40.91
CA GLY A 236 -0.42 -11.89 40.09
C GLY A 236 -0.05 -13.36 39.91
N ILE A 237 -0.12 -14.15 40.98
CA ILE A 237 0.07 -15.61 40.94
C ILE A 237 -1.02 -16.29 40.10
N ILE A 238 -2.29 -15.90 40.26
CA ILE A 238 -3.40 -16.43 39.46
C ILE A 238 -3.19 -16.14 37.97
N LEU A 239 -2.83 -14.91 37.61
CA LEU A 239 -2.56 -14.53 36.22
C LEU A 239 -1.38 -15.31 35.64
N LEU A 240 -0.32 -15.51 36.42
CA LEU A 240 0.83 -16.32 36.01
C LEU A 240 0.43 -17.78 35.77
N ILE A 241 -0.34 -18.39 36.68
CA ILE A 241 -0.82 -19.76 36.53
C ILE A 241 -1.73 -19.91 35.30
N ILE A 242 -2.70 -19.01 35.13
CA ILE A 242 -3.60 -19.02 33.97
C ILE A 242 -2.80 -18.86 32.68
N SER A 243 -1.86 -17.93 32.64
CA SER A 243 -1.02 -17.67 31.47
C SER A 243 -0.14 -18.86 31.11
N VAL A 244 0.46 -19.52 32.10
CA VAL A 244 1.23 -20.76 31.87
C VAL A 244 0.30 -21.87 31.37
N ALA A 245 -0.88 -22.04 31.96
CA ALA A 245 -1.85 -23.03 31.52
C ALA A 245 -2.31 -22.80 30.07
N PHE A 246 -2.60 -21.55 29.69
CA PHE A 246 -2.88 -21.15 28.32
C PHE A 246 -1.72 -21.48 27.38
N PHE A 247 -0.50 -21.02 27.68
CA PHE A 247 0.67 -21.29 26.84
C PHE A 247 0.90 -22.80 26.59
N TYR A 248 0.68 -23.64 27.61
CA TYR A 248 0.72 -25.10 27.43
C TYR A 248 -0.45 -25.62 26.59
N GLY A 249 -1.66 -25.09 26.78
CA GLY A 249 -2.83 -25.36 25.94
C GLY A 249 -2.56 -25.06 24.47
N ASP A 250 -2.14 -23.83 24.17
CA ASP A 250 -1.77 -23.33 22.84
C ASP A 250 -0.73 -24.24 22.18
N LYS A 251 0.32 -24.62 22.94
CA LYS A 251 1.34 -25.56 22.48
C LYS A 251 0.73 -26.90 22.06
N TYR A 252 -0.14 -27.48 22.88
CA TYR A 252 -0.76 -28.77 22.56
C TYR A 252 -1.77 -28.66 21.42
N LEU A 253 -2.49 -27.55 21.32
CA LEU A 253 -3.40 -27.25 20.22
C LEU A 253 -2.63 -27.23 18.89
N ILE A 254 -1.55 -26.46 18.83
CA ILE A 254 -0.68 -26.36 17.65
C ILE A 254 -0.08 -27.72 17.30
N LEU A 255 0.48 -28.45 18.27
CA LEU A 255 1.06 -29.77 18.02
C LEU A 255 0.03 -30.79 17.52
N TYR A 256 -1.20 -30.73 18.05
CA TYR A 256 -2.27 -31.63 17.63
C TYR A 256 -2.66 -31.38 16.18
N PHE A 257 -2.95 -30.14 15.81
CA PHE A 257 -3.40 -29.79 14.46
C PHE A 257 -2.28 -29.79 13.41
N SER A 258 -1.02 -29.60 13.82
CA SER A 258 0.14 -29.74 12.93
C SER A 258 0.65 -31.18 12.83
N HIS A 259 0.08 -32.14 13.54
CA HIS A 259 0.63 -33.50 13.65
C HIS A 259 2.11 -33.52 14.09
N GLY A 260 2.49 -32.57 14.96
CA GLY A 260 3.84 -32.41 15.48
C GLY A 260 4.84 -31.77 14.51
N SER A 261 4.41 -31.30 13.33
CA SER A 261 5.30 -30.66 12.35
C SER A 261 5.63 -29.21 12.69
N HIS A 262 4.81 -28.56 13.54
CA HIS A 262 4.97 -27.16 13.91
C HIS A 262 5.07 -27.01 15.42
N ALA A 263 6.16 -26.41 15.89
CA ALA A 263 6.32 -26.05 17.30
C ALA A 263 5.84 -24.61 17.52
N ILE A 264 5.23 -24.33 18.68
CA ILE A 264 4.83 -22.96 19.06
C ILE A 264 5.99 -21.94 18.96
N THR A 265 7.22 -22.40 19.18
CA THR A 265 8.43 -21.57 19.11
C THR A 265 8.85 -21.23 17.68
N SER A 266 8.37 -21.97 16.67
CA SER A 266 8.63 -21.70 15.25
C SER A 266 8.03 -20.36 14.81
N ASN A 267 7.02 -19.86 15.52
CA ASN A 267 6.44 -18.55 15.24
C ASN A 267 7.34 -17.40 15.73
N ILE A 268 8.43 -17.66 16.47
CA ILE A 268 9.52 -16.68 16.60
C ILE A 268 10.38 -16.77 15.33
N ALA A 269 9.81 -16.25 14.24
CA ALA A 269 10.28 -16.48 12.89
C ALA A 269 11.74 -16.02 12.68
N GLY A 270 12.52 -16.87 12.01
CA GLY A 270 13.89 -16.55 11.67
C GLY A 270 14.88 -16.57 12.84
N SER A 271 14.51 -17.13 14.00
CA SER A 271 15.42 -17.36 15.12
C SER A 271 15.50 -18.83 15.51
N ASN A 272 16.67 -19.26 15.99
CA ASN A 272 16.83 -20.53 16.68
C ASN A 272 16.94 -20.31 18.19
N ILE A 273 15.80 -20.29 18.87
CA ILE A 273 15.75 -20.04 20.32
C ILE A 273 16.38 -21.15 21.17
N SER A 274 16.73 -22.30 20.58
CA SER A 274 17.48 -23.36 21.29
C SER A 274 18.98 -23.08 21.37
N SER A 275 19.48 -22.08 20.63
CA SER A 275 20.89 -21.69 20.60
C SER A 275 21.10 -20.31 21.18
N PHE A 276 21.79 -20.22 22.32
CA PHE A 276 22.15 -18.94 22.94
C PHE A 276 22.98 -18.04 22.00
N SER A 277 23.85 -18.63 21.17
CA SER A 277 24.64 -17.90 20.18
C SER A 277 23.76 -17.29 19.08
N ALA A 278 22.74 -18.03 18.62
CA ALA A 278 21.78 -17.51 17.64
C ALA A 278 20.99 -16.34 18.21
N ILE A 279 20.44 -16.49 19.42
CA ILE A 279 19.73 -15.40 20.13
C ILE A 279 20.59 -14.13 20.23
N LEU A 280 21.88 -14.28 20.60
CA LEU A 280 22.77 -13.14 20.74
C LEU A 280 23.08 -12.46 19.39
N ASN A 281 23.13 -13.22 18.30
CA ASN A 281 23.31 -12.68 16.96
C ASN A 281 22.04 -12.01 16.44
N ASP A 282 20.88 -12.65 16.60
CA ASP A 282 19.58 -12.14 16.15
C ASP A 282 19.22 -10.82 16.87
N PHE A 283 19.60 -10.70 18.15
CA PHE A 283 19.48 -9.45 18.91
C PHE A 283 20.24 -8.28 18.29
N LYS A 284 21.38 -8.54 17.64
CA LYS A 284 22.18 -7.50 16.98
C LYS A 284 21.66 -7.13 15.61
N THR A 285 20.82 -7.97 15.00
CA THR A 285 20.23 -7.74 13.68
C THR A 285 19.23 -6.59 13.76
N ASP A 286 19.49 -5.54 12.98
CA ASP A 286 18.61 -4.37 12.82
C ASP A 286 18.17 -3.72 14.15
N ILE A 287 19.10 -3.64 15.11
CA ILE A 287 18.82 -3.11 16.45
C ILE A 287 18.31 -1.66 16.41
N SER A 288 18.71 -0.86 15.42
CA SER A 288 18.21 0.51 15.24
C SER A 288 16.71 0.50 14.98
N SER A 289 16.25 -0.21 13.95
CA SER A 289 14.82 -0.24 13.59
C SER A 289 13.96 -0.85 14.70
N LYS A 290 14.49 -1.83 15.44
CA LYS A 290 13.84 -2.44 16.61
C LYS A 290 13.63 -1.45 17.76
N ILE A 291 14.62 -0.60 18.04
CA ILE A 291 14.53 0.48 19.03
C ILE A 291 13.62 1.60 18.51
N ASP A 292 13.77 1.95 17.23
CA ASP A 292 12.98 2.98 16.57
C ASP A 292 11.49 2.64 16.65
N ASN A 293 11.09 1.39 16.39
CA ASN A 293 9.71 0.92 16.59
C ASN A 293 9.18 1.28 17.99
N LEU A 294 9.88 0.85 19.06
CA LEU A 294 9.48 1.15 20.43
C LEU A 294 9.38 2.67 20.69
N MET A 295 10.31 3.46 20.15
CA MET A 295 10.29 4.91 20.28
C MET A 295 9.11 5.55 19.54
N TYR A 296 8.85 5.13 18.31
CA TYR A 296 7.75 5.64 17.50
C TYR A 296 6.39 5.31 18.11
N LEU A 297 6.19 4.10 18.63
CA LEU A 297 4.94 3.70 19.29
C LEU A 297 4.66 4.50 20.58
N ASN A 298 5.70 5.01 21.23
CA ASN A 298 5.60 5.84 22.42
C ASN A 298 5.55 7.36 22.13
N ALA A 299 5.92 7.78 20.92
CA ALA A 299 5.98 9.20 20.53
C ALA A 299 4.62 9.94 20.59
N PRO A 300 3.48 9.36 20.12
CA PRO A 300 2.16 9.99 20.26
C PRO A 300 1.80 10.33 21.72
N PHE A 301 2.36 9.57 22.67
CA PHE A 301 2.14 9.73 24.10
C PHE A 301 3.19 10.61 24.79
N LEU A 302 4.04 11.31 24.03
CA LEU A 302 5.14 12.14 24.53
C LEU A 302 6.08 11.40 25.50
N PHE A 303 6.23 10.09 25.32
CA PHE A 303 7.01 9.23 26.21
C PHE A 303 6.58 9.26 27.69
N LEU A 304 5.35 9.71 27.97
CA LEU A 304 4.78 9.70 29.32
C LEU A 304 4.65 8.28 29.88
N SER A 305 4.54 7.29 28.99
CA SER A 305 4.53 5.86 29.31
C SER A 305 5.68 5.48 30.24
N PHE A 306 6.90 5.92 29.93
CA PHE A 306 8.12 5.58 30.69
C PHE A 306 8.16 6.18 32.10
N LEU A 307 7.24 7.08 32.46
CA LEU A 307 7.11 7.57 33.84
C LEU A 307 6.34 6.60 34.76
N SER A 308 5.71 5.57 34.17
CA SER A 308 4.95 4.53 34.85
C SER A 308 5.72 3.21 34.88
N PRO A 309 5.78 2.50 36.02
CA PRO A 309 6.30 1.13 36.07
C PRO A 309 5.54 0.14 35.17
N LEU A 310 4.28 0.47 34.78
CA LEU A 310 3.48 -0.38 33.90
C LEU A 310 4.07 -0.48 32.48
N ALA A 311 4.94 0.45 32.07
CA ALA A 311 5.67 0.36 30.80
C ALA A 311 6.54 -0.92 30.70
N PHE A 312 6.80 -1.59 31.83
CA PHE A 312 7.41 -2.93 31.85
C PHE A 312 6.64 -3.95 31.00
N LEU A 313 5.33 -3.77 30.80
CA LEU A 313 4.50 -4.65 29.97
C LEU A 313 4.69 -4.46 28.46
N GLU A 314 5.47 -3.46 28.03
CA GLU A 314 5.91 -3.33 26.63
C GLU A 314 7.09 -4.28 26.32
N LEU A 315 7.86 -4.66 27.34
CA LEU A 315 9.06 -5.49 27.18
C LEU A 315 8.82 -6.91 26.64
N PRO A 316 7.75 -7.64 26.97
CA PRO A 316 7.59 -9.02 26.49
C PRO A 316 7.59 -9.10 24.96
N TRP A 317 6.87 -8.20 24.29
CA TRP A 317 6.85 -8.15 22.84
C TRP A 317 8.16 -7.58 22.28
N PHE A 318 8.68 -6.49 22.88
CA PHE A 318 9.99 -5.95 22.51
C PHE A 318 11.08 -7.02 22.51
N LEU A 319 11.16 -7.83 23.57
CA LEU A 319 12.12 -8.92 23.69
C LEU A 319 11.86 -10.03 22.65
N THR A 320 10.59 -10.36 22.39
CA THR A 320 10.19 -11.38 21.42
C THR A 320 10.66 -11.03 20.01
N TYR A 321 10.37 -9.82 19.52
CA TYR A 321 10.87 -9.43 18.20
C TYR A 321 12.35 -9.06 18.21
N SER A 322 12.92 -8.67 19.36
CA SER A 322 14.36 -8.38 19.44
C SER A 322 15.19 -9.61 19.12
N ILE A 323 14.73 -10.81 19.49
CA ILE A 323 15.41 -12.06 19.17
C ILE A 323 14.97 -12.67 17.83
N SER A 324 14.13 -11.99 17.04
CA SER A 324 13.66 -12.42 15.73
C SER A 324 14.47 -11.75 14.60
N THR A 325 14.54 -12.40 13.44
CA THR A 325 15.06 -11.79 12.19
C THR A 325 13.95 -11.46 11.19
N PHE A 326 12.68 -11.71 11.55
CA PHE A 326 11.52 -11.43 10.72
C PHE A 326 11.06 -9.97 10.86
N SER A 327 11.46 -9.13 9.90
CA SER A 327 11.25 -7.67 9.95
C SER A 327 9.81 -7.18 10.15
N PRO A 328 8.75 -7.87 9.68
CA PRO A 328 7.39 -7.43 9.96
C PRO A 328 7.04 -7.31 11.44
N TYR A 329 7.76 -7.97 12.36
CA TYR A 329 7.49 -7.85 13.80
C TYR A 329 7.85 -6.49 14.42
N TRP A 330 8.73 -5.72 13.78
CA TRP A 330 9.11 -4.37 14.23
C TRP A 330 8.87 -3.29 13.18
N ASN A 331 8.33 -3.64 12.01
CA ASN A 331 7.91 -2.66 11.03
C ASN A 331 6.66 -1.94 11.53
N ILE A 332 6.77 -0.62 11.69
CA ILE A 332 5.63 0.26 11.88
C ILE A 332 4.77 0.19 10.62
N GLY A 333 3.45 0.13 10.76
CA GLY A 333 2.61 -0.16 9.62
C GLY A 333 1.89 -1.50 9.71
N VAL A 334 2.28 -2.35 10.67
CA VAL A 334 1.84 -3.75 10.77
C VAL A 334 1.14 -3.98 12.09
N TYR A 335 0.17 -4.89 12.09
CA TYR A 335 -0.71 -5.20 13.22
C TYR A 335 0.01 -5.64 14.52
N TYR A 336 1.29 -6.04 14.48
CA TYR A 336 2.08 -6.45 15.65
C TYR A 336 2.26 -5.35 16.70
N ASP A 337 2.14 -4.08 16.30
CA ASP A 337 2.20 -2.93 17.21
C ASP A 337 1.07 -2.97 18.29
N SER A 338 0.03 -3.79 18.05
CA SER A 338 -1.07 -4.08 18.99
C SER A 338 -0.60 -4.63 20.35
N TYR A 339 0.63 -5.13 20.45
CA TYR A 339 1.20 -5.60 21.71
C TYR A 339 1.87 -4.52 22.56
N ILE A 340 2.27 -3.39 21.97
CA ILE A 340 2.96 -2.29 22.68
C ILE A 340 2.02 -1.12 22.94
N ILE A 341 1.26 -0.69 21.93
CA ILE A 341 0.37 0.48 22.01
C ILE A 341 -0.57 0.47 23.24
N PRO A 342 -1.25 -0.64 23.61
CA PRO A 342 -2.16 -0.60 24.76
C PRO A 342 -1.43 -0.27 26.08
N PHE A 343 -0.22 -0.81 26.28
CA PHE A 343 0.56 -0.55 27.48
C PHE A 343 1.17 0.84 27.46
N ALA A 344 1.64 1.33 26.30
CA ALA A 344 2.09 2.71 26.14
C ALA A 344 0.96 3.70 26.50
N ALA A 345 -0.25 3.46 26.01
CA ALA A 345 -1.41 4.31 26.25
C ALA A 345 -1.84 4.36 27.72
N ILE A 346 -1.98 3.19 28.36
CA ILE A 346 -2.34 3.10 29.79
C ILE A 346 -1.22 3.73 30.64
N SER A 347 0.02 3.39 30.35
CA SER A 347 1.19 3.90 31.07
C SER A 347 1.33 5.41 30.93
N ALA A 348 0.97 5.99 29.77
CA ALA A 348 1.00 7.43 29.56
C ALA A 348 0.00 8.17 30.47
N ILE A 349 -1.18 7.62 30.69
CA ILE A 349 -2.14 8.18 31.67
C ILE A 349 -1.59 8.10 33.09
N LEU A 350 -0.97 6.99 33.45
CA LEU A 350 -0.38 6.82 34.78
C LEU A 350 0.85 7.73 34.97
N GLY A 351 1.64 7.93 33.93
CA GLY A 351 2.75 8.89 33.91
C GLY A 351 2.27 10.33 34.04
N LEU A 352 1.21 10.69 33.31
CA LEU A 352 0.56 12.00 33.46
C LEU A 352 -0.06 12.16 34.84
N TYR A 353 -0.61 11.09 35.42
CA TYR A 353 -1.12 11.07 36.79
C TYR A 353 -0.01 11.32 37.83
N LYS A 354 1.19 10.75 37.62
CA LYS A 354 2.36 11.02 38.45
C LYS A 354 2.72 12.50 38.43
N ILE A 355 2.78 13.13 37.25
CA ILE A 355 2.97 14.59 37.12
C ILE A 355 1.84 15.35 37.84
N HIS A 356 0.58 14.99 37.58
CA HIS A 356 -0.59 15.57 38.24
C HIS A 356 -0.48 15.54 39.78
N SER A 357 0.02 14.44 40.35
CA SER A 357 0.18 14.27 41.80
C SER A 357 1.31 15.10 42.41
N MET A 358 2.29 15.53 41.60
CA MET A 358 3.41 16.39 42.03
C MET A 358 3.05 17.88 41.98
N LEU A 359 1.96 18.25 41.32
CA LEU A 359 1.55 19.65 41.12
C LEU A 359 0.58 20.13 42.19
N GLY A 360 0.73 21.39 42.59
CA GLY A 360 -0.23 22.12 43.42
C GLY A 360 -1.56 22.36 42.70
N GLU A 361 -2.65 22.55 43.47
CA GLU A 361 -4.02 22.63 42.95
C GLU A 361 -4.21 23.71 41.86
N GLY A 362 -3.53 24.86 42.01
CA GLY A 362 -3.64 25.99 41.06
C GLY A 362 -3.06 25.72 39.68
N GLU A 363 -2.01 24.88 39.57
CA GLU A 363 -1.30 24.64 38.31
C GLU A 363 -1.68 23.32 37.66
N ARG A 364 -2.06 22.32 38.46
CA ARG A 364 -2.40 20.95 38.04
C ARG A 364 -3.27 20.90 36.79
N LYS A 365 -4.43 21.56 36.82
CA LYS A 365 -5.38 21.55 35.68
C LYS A 365 -4.76 22.16 34.42
N LYS A 366 -3.99 23.23 34.56
CA LYS A 366 -3.37 23.95 33.45
C LYS A 366 -2.27 23.11 32.80
N VAL A 367 -1.36 22.55 33.60
CA VAL A 367 -0.24 21.74 33.11
C VAL A 367 -0.72 20.44 32.47
N VAL A 368 -1.60 19.69 33.15
CA VAL A 368 -2.14 18.43 32.63
C VAL A 368 -2.87 18.63 31.31
N ASN A 369 -3.67 19.70 31.18
CA ASN A 369 -4.32 20.03 29.91
C ASN A 369 -3.33 20.40 28.80
N ARG A 370 -2.23 21.10 29.12
CA ARG A 370 -1.19 21.47 28.13
C ARG A 370 -0.45 20.24 27.63
N ILE A 371 -0.09 19.32 28.52
CA ILE A 371 0.58 18.07 28.17
C ILE A 371 -0.35 17.21 27.30
N ALA A 372 -1.61 17.01 27.71
CA ALA A 372 -2.57 16.24 26.93
C ALA A 372 -2.87 16.88 25.57
N TYR A 373 -2.90 18.22 25.50
CA TYR A 373 -3.03 18.95 24.24
C TYR A 373 -1.82 18.75 23.33
N LEU A 374 -0.60 18.84 23.87
CA LEU A 374 0.62 18.60 23.12
C LEU A 374 0.68 17.17 22.57
N ALA A 375 0.28 16.18 23.39
CA ALA A 375 0.19 14.78 22.96
C ALA A 375 -0.78 14.63 21.77
N LEU A 376 -1.96 15.27 21.85
CA LEU A 376 -2.90 15.26 20.74
C LEU A 376 -2.34 15.98 19.49
N VAL A 377 -1.66 17.12 19.65
CA VAL A 377 -1.04 17.83 18.51
C VAL A 377 0.02 16.97 17.83
N VAL A 378 0.90 16.32 18.60
CA VAL A 378 1.89 15.39 18.03
C VAL A 378 1.19 14.23 17.30
N THR A 379 0.15 13.65 17.92
CA THR A 379 -0.65 12.59 17.28
C THR A 379 -1.28 13.05 15.97
N LEU A 380 -1.85 14.26 15.93
CA LEU A 380 -2.46 14.82 14.72
C LEU A 380 -1.41 15.11 13.63
N ILE A 381 -0.22 15.56 13.98
CA ILE A 381 0.89 15.74 13.02
C ILE A 381 1.28 14.38 12.42
N LEU A 382 1.44 13.36 13.27
CA LEU A 382 1.76 12.00 12.83
C LEU A 382 0.62 11.42 11.99
N LEU A 383 -0.64 11.66 12.35
CA LEU A 383 -1.81 11.23 11.58
C LEU A 383 -1.84 11.89 10.20
N VAL A 384 -1.57 13.20 10.14
CA VAL A 384 -1.51 13.91 8.86
C VAL A 384 -0.40 13.34 7.99
N SER A 385 0.78 13.09 8.56
CA SER A 385 1.93 12.57 7.82
C SER A 385 1.74 11.14 7.32
N ASN A 386 1.23 10.24 8.18
CA ASN A 386 1.24 8.80 7.91
C ASN A 386 -0.08 8.27 7.34
N VAL A 387 -1.19 9.01 7.49
CA VAL A 387 -2.51 8.56 7.05
C VAL A 387 -3.12 9.57 6.07
N ILE A 388 -3.30 10.83 6.48
CA ILE A 388 -4.06 11.79 5.65
C ILE A 388 -3.29 12.17 4.37
N ALA A 389 -1.99 12.47 4.44
CA ALA A 389 -1.21 12.82 3.27
C ALA A 389 -1.19 11.68 2.24
N PRO A 390 -0.90 10.41 2.61
CA PRO A 390 -1.05 9.27 1.70
C PRO A 390 -2.46 9.10 1.13
N MET A 391 -3.50 9.30 1.93
CA MET A 391 -4.90 9.26 1.46
C MET A 391 -5.24 10.40 0.50
N VAL A 392 -4.59 11.56 0.62
CA VAL A 392 -4.77 12.68 -0.33
C VAL A 392 -4.07 12.40 -1.64
N THR A 393 -2.89 11.77 -1.60
CA THR A 393 -2.16 11.37 -2.81
C THR A 393 -2.81 10.19 -3.52
N ASN A 394 -3.39 9.26 -2.76
CA ASN A 394 -4.10 8.07 -3.26
C ASN A 394 -5.52 8.05 -2.67
N PRO A 395 -6.43 8.90 -3.19
CA PRO A 395 -7.80 8.98 -2.69
C PRO A 395 -8.58 7.69 -2.90
N VAL A 396 -9.57 7.47 -2.03
CA VAL A 396 -10.56 6.41 -2.23
C VAL A 396 -11.35 6.70 -3.51
N SER A 397 -11.11 5.88 -4.52
CA SER A 397 -11.79 5.99 -5.81
C SER A 397 -13.17 5.32 -5.78
N PRO A 398 -14.11 5.78 -6.61
CA PRO A 398 -15.31 5.01 -6.95
C PRO A 398 -14.93 3.57 -7.33
N VAL A 399 -15.77 2.60 -6.97
CA VAL A 399 -15.51 1.21 -7.35
C VAL A 399 -15.53 1.10 -8.86
N ASN A 400 -14.39 0.74 -9.45
CA ASN A 400 -14.30 0.60 -10.89
C ASN A 400 -15.15 -0.62 -11.35
N SER A 401 -15.86 -0.44 -12.45
CA SER A 401 -16.79 -1.42 -12.99
C SER A 401 -16.11 -2.72 -13.37
N ASN A 402 -14.83 -2.65 -13.72
CA ASN A 402 -14.02 -3.80 -14.06
C ASN A 402 -13.80 -4.73 -12.86
N GLU A 403 -13.45 -4.18 -11.68
CA GLU A 403 -13.29 -4.95 -10.43
C GLU A 403 -14.64 -5.32 -9.82
N TYR A 404 -15.67 -4.47 -9.97
CA TYR A 404 -17.03 -4.80 -9.53
C TYR A 404 -17.60 -6.06 -10.24
N GLY A 405 -17.04 -6.43 -11.39
CA GLY A 405 -17.31 -7.69 -12.06
C GLY A 405 -17.17 -8.92 -11.16
N VAL A 406 -16.28 -8.90 -10.16
CA VAL A 406 -16.14 -9.98 -9.17
C VAL A 406 -17.43 -10.21 -8.38
N ASP A 407 -18.05 -9.15 -7.88
CA ASP A 407 -19.31 -9.22 -7.11
C ASP A 407 -20.48 -9.72 -7.97
N GLN A 408 -20.56 -9.22 -9.21
CA GLN A 408 -21.60 -9.63 -10.15
C GLN A 408 -21.50 -11.11 -10.50
N LEU A 409 -20.30 -11.60 -10.77
CA LEU A 409 -20.07 -13.01 -11.07
C LEU A 409 -20.27 -13.90 -9.85
N ALA A 410 -19.78 -13.48 -8.68
CA ALA A 410 -19.97 -14.22 -7.45
C ALA A 410 -21.46 -14.40 -7.09
N SER A 411 -22.33 -13.43 -7.45
CA SER A 411 -23.77 -13.54 -7.24
C SER A 411 -24.49 -14.62 -8.08
N LEU A 412 -23.82 -15.15 -9.12
CA LEU A 412 -24.32 -16.28 -9.92
C LEU A 412 -23.96 -17.64 -9.30
N ILE A 413 -23.04 -17.67 -8.34
CA ILE A 413 -22.53 -18.90 -7.76
C ILE A 413 -23.45 -19.35 -6.61
N PRO A 414 -23.86 -20.62 -6.55
CA PRO A 414 -24.60 -21.15 -5.41
C PRO A 414 -23.79 -21.02 -4.10
N ALA A 415 -24.44 -20.63 -3.01
CA ALA A 415 -23.74 -20.31 -1.75
C ALA A 415 -22.86 -21.45 -1.18
N ASN A 416 -23.27 -22.70 -1.38
CA ASN A 416 -22.54 -23.88 -0.89
C ASN A 416 -21.58 -24.48 -1.93
N ALA A 417 -21.44 -23.87 -3.09
CA ALA A 417 -20.57 -24.38 -4.14
C ALA A 417 -19.10 -24.17 -3.78
N LYS A 418 -18.26 -25.13 -4.21
CA LYS A 418 -16.81 -25.01 -4.11
C LYS A 418 -16.29 -24.09 -5.21
N VAL A 419 -15.56 -23.04 -4.84
CA VAL A 419 -15.05 -22.03 -5.77
C VAL A 419 -13.54 -21.88 -5.62
N THR A 420 -12.83 -21.75 -6.74
CA THR A 420 -11.44 -21.29 -6.77
C THR A 420 -11.35 -19.86 -7.29
N THR A 421 -10.64 -18.96 -6.61
CA THR A 421 -10.47 -17.55 -7.02
C THR A 421 -9.11 -16.98 -6.65
N GLY A 422 -8.76 -15.75 -7.03
CA GLY A 422 -7.54 -15.10 -6.53
C GLY A 422 -7.66 -14.62 -5.07
N VAL A 423 -6.52 -14.38 -4.42
CA VAL A 423 -6.46 -13.99 -2.99
C VAL A 423 -7.15 -12.65 -2.70
N ASN A 424 -7.09 -11.71 -3.66
CA ASN A 424 -7.66 -10.37 -3.52
C ASN A 424 -9.17 -10.36 -3.73
N GLU A 425 -9.66 -11.24 -4.60
CA GLU A 425 -11.08 -11.41 -4.94
C GLU A 425 -11.82 -12.21 -3.86
N LEU A 426 -11.12 -13.10 -3.14
CA LEU A 426 -11.72 -14.04 -2.19
C LEU A 426 -12.64 -13.39 -1.16
N PRO A 427 -12.31 -12.25 -0.50
CA PRO A 427 -13.24 -11.62 0.44
C PRO A 427 -14.63 -11.33 -0.17
N ILE A 428 -14.66 -10.89 -1.42
CA ILE A 428 -15.91 -10.61 -2.16
C ILE A 428 -16.60 -11.92 -2.55
N VAL A 429 -15.87 -12.84 -3.19
CA VAL A 429 -16.44 -14.11 -3.68
C VAL A 429 -16.99 -14.95 -2.53
N SER A 430 -16.24 -15.06 -1.44
CA SER A 430 -16.63 -15.84 -0.26
C SER A 430 -17.81 -15.25 0.51
N SER A 431 -18.15 -13.98 0.28
CA SER A 431 -19.34 -13.37 0.84
C SER A 431 -20.62 -13.82 0.08
N HIS A 432 -20.49 -14.44 -1.10
CA HIS A 432 -21.58 -15.08 -1.86
C HIS A 432 -21.49 -16.61 -1.80
N ALA A 433 -20.30 -17.18 -2.04
CA ALA A 433 -20.03 -18.61 -2.06
C ALA A 433 -19.10 -19.01 -0.92
N TYR A 434 -19.65 -19.55 0.16
CA TYR A 434 -18.97 -19.77 1.43
C TYR A 434 -17.82 -20.79 1.36
N ASN A 435 -17.79 -21.66 0.34
CA ASN A 435 -16.72 -22.65 0.15
C ASN A 435 -15.71 -22.18 -0.92
N THR A 436 -15.16 -20.99 -0.71
CA THR A 436 -14.21 -20.35 -1.64
C THR A 436 -12.77 -20.55 -1.20
N TRP A 437 -11.91 -20.88 -2.17
CA TRP A 437 -10.49 -21.18 -2.03
C TRP A 437 -9.66 -20.36 -2.99
N PHE A 438 -8.46 -19.96 -2.59
CA PHE A 438 -7.56 -19.22 -3.50
C PHE A 438 -6.38 -20.02 -4.06
N TYR A 439 -6.18 -21.23 -3.52
CA TYR A 439 -5.42 -22.33 -4.12
C TYR A 439 -6.10 -23.64 -3.73
N GLY A 440 -5.93 -24.70 -4.52
CA GLY A 440 -6.48 -26.01 -4.18
C GLY A 440 -6.89 -26.85 -5.39
N PRO A 441 -7.47 -28.05 -5.15
CA PRO A 441 -7.87 -28.99 -6.19
C PRO A 441 -8.98 -28.43 -7.10
N GLU A 442 -9.28 -29.15 -8.18
CA GLU A 442 -10.40 -28.79 -9.08
C GLU A 442 -11.73 -28.70 -8.32
N ASN A 443 -12.28 -27.49 -8.24
CA ASN A 443 -13.54 -27.15 -7.58
C ASN A 443 -14.70 -27.10 -8.60
N ASN A 444 -15.92 -26.75 -8.16
CA ASN A 444 -17.08 -26.70 -9.04
C ASN A 444 -17.04 -25.46 -9.94
N TYR A 445 -16.59 -24.34 -9.38
CA TYR A 445 -16.48 -23.06 -10.07
C TYR A 445 -15.08 -22.49 -9.94
N VAL A 446 -14.67 -21.71 -10.93
CA VAL A 446 -13.40 -20.99 -10.91
C VAL A 446 -13.66 -19.57 -11.42
N LEU A 447 -13.29 -18.56 -10.63
CA LEU A 447 -13.47 -17.13 -10.89
C LEU A 447 -12.12 -16.43 -10.86
N PHE A 448 -11.75 -15.70 -11.90
CA PHE A 448 -10.43 -15.07 -11.97
C PHE A 448 -10.42 -13.94 -12.99
N ASN A 449 -9.36 -13.14 -12.91
CA ASN A 449 -9.09 -12.13 -13.91
C ASN A 449 -8.74 -12.81 -15.25
N ILE A 450 -9.43 -12.43 -16.32
CA ILE A 450 -9.30 -13.02 -17.65
C ILE A 450 -7.90 -12.85 -18.23
N THR A 451 -7.15 -11.84 -17.77
CA THR A 451 -5.78 -11.62 -18.27
C THR A 451 -4.79 -12.67 -17.78
N ASN A 452 -5.09 -13.37 -16.69
CA ASN A 452 -4.22 -14.37 -16.06
C ASN A 452 -5.03 -15.63 -15.66
N PRO A 453 -5.61 -16.37 -16.63
CA PRO A 453 -6.46 -17.51 -16.31
C PRO A 453 -5.63 -18.70 -15.78
N PRO A 454 -6.18 -19.49 -14.83
CA PRO A 454 -5.61 -20.78 -14.44
C PRO A 454 -5.88 -21.83 -15.54
N ASN A 455 -5.52 -23.10 -15.29
CA ASN A 455 -5.87 -24.19 -16.19
C ASN A 455 -7.38 -24.48 -16.15
N LEU A 456 -8.05 -24.50 -17.32
CA LEU A 456 -9.50 -24.61 -17.46
C LEU A 456 -9.97 -25.83 -18.27
N ASN A 457 -9.13 -26.84 -18.49
CA ASN A 457 -9.42 -27.96 -19.40
C ASN A 457 -10.76 -28.69 -19.13
N ASN A 458 -11.23 -28.69 -17.87
CA ASN A 458 -12.47 -29.37 -17.45
C ASN A 458 -13.64 -28.41 -17.19
N TYR A 459 -13.50 -27.13 -17.51
CA TYR A 459 -14.49 -26.10 -17.19
C TYR A 459 -15.07 -25.45 -18.43
N GLY A 460 -16.38 -25.22 -18.39
CA GLY A 460 -17.11 -24.44 -19.38
C GLY A 460 -17.28 -23.00 -18.94
N PHE A 461 -17.35 -22.11 -19.93
CA PHE A 461 -17.58 -20.68 -19.69
C PHE A 461 -19.03 -20.41 -19.29
N LEU A 462 -19.23 -19.92 -18.07
CA LEU A 462 -20.57 -19.62 -17.53
C LEU A 462 -20.93 -18.14 -17.71
N ALA A 463 -20.04 -17.24 -17.34
CA ALA A 463 -20.30 -15.80 -17.35
C ALA A 463 -19.02 -14.95 -17.38
N ALA A 464 -19.11 -13.71 -17.85
CA ALA A 464 -18.07 -12.70 -17.72
C ALA A 464 -18.66 -11.33 -17.35
N SER A 465 -17.92 -10.60 -16.52
CA SER A 465 -18.24 -9.23 -16.15
C SER A 465 -16.99 -8.44 -15.78
N GLY A 466 -16.87 -7.21 -16.29
CA GLY A 466 -15.68 -6.39 -16.09
C GLY A 466 -14.43 -7.08 -16.66
N SER A 467 -13.39 -7.20 -15.83
CA SER A 467 -12.14 -7.92 -16.16
C SER A 467 -12.14 -9.41 -15.76
N TYR A 468 -13.28 -9.92 -15.30
CA TYR A 468 -13.37 -11.22 -14.66
C TYR A 468 -14.25 -12.18 -15.44
N ALA A 469 -13.96 -13.47 -15.31
CA ALA A 469 -14.78 -14.55 -15.84
C ALA A 469 -15.04 -15.61 -14.79
N LEU A 470 -16.20 -16.25 -14.92
CA LEU A 470 -16.67 -17.36 -14.13
C LEU A 470 -16.83 -18.59 -15.02
N TYR A 471 -16.24 -19.68 -14.56
CA TYR A 471 -16.30 -20.98 -15.21
C TYR A 471 -16.90 -22.01 -14.28
N GLU A 472 -17.65 -22.95 -14.84
CA GLU A 472 -18.28 -24.06 -14.13
C GLU A 472 -17.84 -25.39 -14.73
N LYS A 473 -17.54 -26.35 -13.86
CA LYS A 473 -17.04 -27.66 -14.26
C LYS A 473 -18.04 -28.39 -15.14
N GLY A 474 -17.62 -28.78 -16.34
CA GLY A 474 -18.47 -29.48 -17.32
C GLY A 474 -19.62 -28.64 -17.92
N TYR A 475 -19.64 -27.32 -17.73
CA TYR A 475 -20.69 -26.47 -18.28
C TYR A 475 -20.66 -26.42 -19.82
N THR A 476 -21.81 -26.58 -20.46
CA THR A 476 -21.97 -26.49 -21.92
C THR A 476 -23.12 -25.58 -22.34
N GLY A 477 -23.72 -24.87 -21.39
CA GLY A 477 -24.86 -23.98 -21.65
C GLY A 477 -24.46 -22.68 -22.34
N LYS A 478 -25.45 -21.82 -22.61
CA LYS A 478 -25.20 -20.46 -23.11
C LYS A 478 -24.70 -19.56 -21.96
N PRO A 479 -23.87 -18.55 -22.22
CA PRO A 479 -23.46 -17.61 -21.18
C PRO A 479 -24.66 -16.97 -20.46
N GLU A 480 -24.65 -16.96 -19.13
CA GLU A 480 -25.70 -16.30 -18.33
C GLU A 480 -25.53 -14.77 -18.31
N LEU A 481 -24.28 -14.31 -18.33
CA LEU A 481 -23.91 -12.91 -18.30
C LEU A 481 -22.69 -12.67 -19.19
N ASN A 482 -22.73 -11.64 -20.03
CA ASN A 482 -21.57 -11.21 -20.80
C ASN A 482 -21.52 -9.67 -20.84
N ASN A 483 -21.01 -9.09 -19.75
CA ASN A 483 -20.73 -7.67 -19.60
C ASN A 483 -19.22 -7.43 -19.55
N LEU A 484 -18.49 -8.09 -20.42
CA LEU A 484 -17.04 -7.98 -20.50
C LEU A 484 -16.63 -6.54 -20.83
N ASN A 485 -15.69 -6.00 -20.08
CA ASN A 485 -15.02 -4.74 -20.40
C ASN A 485 -13.66 -4.75 -19.69
N TYR A 486 -12.57 -4.89 -20.43
CA TYR A 486 -11.24 -4.75 -19.84
C TYR A 486 -10.21 -4.28 -20.85
N THR A 487 -9.21 -3.58 -20.33
CA THR A 487 -8.07 -3.08 -21.10
C THR A 487 -6.80 -3.74 -20.59
N LYS A 488 -6.01 -4.33 -21.48
CA LYS A 488 -4.65 -4.78 -21.15
C LYS A 488 -3.68 -3.64 -21.40
N ALA A 489 -2.84 -3.35 -20.39
CA ALA A 489 -1.82 -2.32 -20.45
C ALA A 489 -0.85 -2.52 -21.62
N GLU A 490 -0.26 -1.42 -22.10
CA GLU A 490 0.64 -1.41 -23.25
C GLU A 490 1.88 -2.28 -22.98
N ALA A 491 2.07 -3.32 -23.79
CA ALA A 491 3.30 -4.09 -23.85
C ALA A 491 4.15 -3.57 -25.01
N THR A 492 5.42 -3.29 -24.73
CA THR A 492 6.37 -2.74 -25.70
C THR A 492 7.29 -3.83 -26.21
N TYR A 493 7.38 -3.96 -27.52
CA TYR A 493 8.23 -4.92 -28.23
C TYR A 493 9.31 -4.18 -29.00
N TYR A 494 10.51 -4.76 -29.05
CA TYR A 494 11.71 -4.09 -29.54
C TYR A 494 12.06 -4.51 -30.98
N PRO A 495 12.92 -3.74 -31.68
CA PRO A 495 13.38 -4.09 -33.03
C PRO A 495 14.03 -5.48 -33.11
N GLU A 496 14.05 -6.04 -34.32
CA GLU A 496 14.59 -7.38 -34.65
C GLU A 496 13.84 -8.57 -34.02
N GLU A 497 12.86 -8.32 -33.15
CA GLU A 497 11.97 -9.37 -32.64
C GLU A 497 10.98 -9.82 -33.72
N ARG A 498 10.90 -11.12 -33.95
CA ARG A 498 9.72 -11.71 -34.60
C ARG A 498 8.61 -11.76 -33.59
N LEU A 499 7.49 -11.13 -33.92
CA LEU A 499 6.30 -11.20 -33.07
C LEU A 499 5.39 -12.32 -33.54
N ASN A 500 5.04 -13.18 -32.60
CA ASN A 500 3.88 -14.04 -32.67
C ASN A 500 3.27 -14.07 -31.27
N ILE A 501 2.38 -13.11 -31.01
CA ILE A 501 1.78 -12.92 -29.70
C ILE A 501 0.31 -13.29 -29.83
N ASN A 502 -0.14 -14.26 -29.06
CA ASN A 502 -1.57 -14.39 -28.79
C ASN A 502 -1.94 -13.30 -27.78
N LEU A 503 -2.69 -12.29 -28.21
CA LEU A 503 -3.11 -11.18 -27.33
C LEU A 503 -3.93 -11.70 -26.16
N LEU A 504 -4.70 -12.74 -26.43
CA LEU A 504 -5.55 -13.43 -25.49
C LEU A 504 -4.89 -14.77 -25.24
N ASN A 505 -4.08 -14.89 -24.18
CA ASN A 505 -3.54 -16.18 -23.72
C ASN A 505 -4.68 -17.07 -23.19
N SER A 506 -5.60 -17.45 -24.09
CA SER A 506 -6.56 -18.54 -24.06
C SER A 506 -8.05 -18.25 -23.95
N TYR A 507 -8.59 -17.05 -23.69
CA TYR A 507 -10.06 -16.95 -23.57
C TYR A 507 -10.69 -15.60 -23.92
N VAL A 508 -11.35 -15.55 -25.09
CA VAL A 508 -12.48 -14.64 -25.34
C VAL A 508 -13.76 -15.41 -25.01
N PRO A 509 -14.60 -14.91 -24.07
CA PRO A 509 -15.95 -15.41 -23.85
C PRO A 509 -16.74 -15.63 -25.15
N PRO A 510 -17.36 -16.80 -25.40
CA PRO A 510 -18.20 -17.00 -26.57
C PRO A 510 -19.31 -15.93 -26.67
N GLY A 511 -19.42 -15.27 -27.83
CA GLY A 511 -20.36 -14.18 -28.11
C GLY A 511 -19.75 -13.12 -29.04
N ASN A 512 -20.57 -12.19 -29.57
CA ASN A 512 -20.06 -11.06 -30.34
C ASN A 512 -19.35 -10.07 -29.41
N ASN A 513 -18.02 -10.14 -29.37
CA ASN A 513 -17.19 -9.19 -28.64
C ASN A 513 -16.53 -8.21 -29.60
N ASN A 514 -16.31 -6.99 -29.12
CA ASN A 514 -15.59 -5.94 -29.83
C ASN A 514 -14.20 -5.84 -29.22
N ILE A 515 -13.16 -5.93 -30.05
CA ILE A 515 -11.78 -5.65 -29.66
C ILE A 515 -11.35 -4.33 -30.27
N SER A 516 -10.89 -3.41 -29.44
CA SER A 516 -10.17 -2.21 -29.84
C SER A 516 -8.69 -2.45 -29.62
N LEU A 517 -7.93 -2.66 -30.69
CA LEU A 517 -6.49 -2.86 -30.68
C LEU A 517 -5.80 -1.51 -30.88
N HIS A 518 -5.05 -1.08 -29.88
CA HIS A 518 -4.27 0.16 -29.89
C HIS A 518 -2.80 -0.19 -30.14
N LEU A 519 -2.29 0.24 -31.29
CA LEU A 519 -0.91 0.00 -31.71
C LEU A 519 -0.16 1.33 -31.73
N ARG A 520 0.98 1.36 -31.07
CA ARG A 520 1.91 2.49 -31.04
C ARG A 520 3.23 2.04 -31.64
N TYR A 521 3.47 2.38 -32.89
CA TYR A 521 4.75 2.07 -33.52
C TYR A 521 5.69 3.27 -33.45
N SER A 522 6.89 3.03 -32.94
CA SER A 522 8.02 3.95 -32.82
C SER A 522 9.26 3.26 -33.40
N GLY A 523 9.31 3.14 -34.72
CA GLY A 523 10.52 2.78 -35.46
C GLY A 523 11.10 4.00 -36.15
N ASN A 524 12.43 4.10 -36.16
CA ASN A 524 13.16 5.06 -36.97
C ASN A 524 13.78 4.34 -38.17
N ASP A 525 13.63 4.89 -39.36
CA ASP A 525 14.20 4.41 -40.64
C ASP A 525 15.75 4.51 -40.71
N VAL A 526 16.47 4.23 -39.62
CA VAL A 526 17.82 4.77 -39.43
C VAL A 526 18.84 3.70 -39.02
N HIS A 527 19.94 3.62 -39.77
CA HIS A 527 21.07 2.77 -39.42
C HIS A 527 21.99 3.50 -38.44
N THR A 528 21.92 3.11 -37.17
CA THR A 528 22.97 3.45 -36.19
C THR A 528 24.19 2.58 -36.48
N ILE A 529 25.36 3.19 -36.60
CA ILE A 529 26.61 2.42 -36.60
C ILE A 529 26.86 2.04 -35.15
N ASN A 530 26.53 0.80 -34.79
CA ASN A 530 26.56 0.34 -33.41
C ASN A 530 27.92 0.55 -32.77
N SER A 531 27.89 1.19 -31.60
CA SER A 531 28.96 1.12 -30.63
C SER A 531 28.45 1.17 -29.18
N ASN A 532 28.64 0.11 -28.39
CA ASN A 532 28.25 0.02 -26.97
C ASN A 532 29.12 0.92 -26.08
N ALA A 533 28.49 1.74 -25.25
CA ALA A 533 29.17 2.74 -24.42
C ALA A 533 30.07 2.13 -23.34
N ASN A 534 31.29 2.68 -23.17
CA ASN A 534 32.01 2.76 -21.87
C ASN A 534 33.32 3.55 -22.01
N LYS A 535 33.20 4.88 -22.02
CA LYS A 535 34.17 5.96 -21.70
C LYS A 535 33.75 7.23 -22.44
N SER A 536 34.22 8.40 -22.02
CA SER A 536 33.97 9.66 -22.72
C SER A 536 35.30 10.30 -23.14
N LEU A 537 35.42 10.69 -24.42
CA LEU A 537 36.57 11.41 -24.96
C LEU A 537 36.22 12.88 -25.14
N PHE A 538 37.00 13.75 -24.51
CA PHE A 538 36.89 15.20 -24.71
C PHE A 538 37.91 15.66 -25.77
N LEU A 539 37.42 16.33 -26.82
CA LEU A 539 38.22 17.02 -27.82
C LEU A 539 37.95 18.52 -27.71
N ASN A 540 38.99 19.34 -27.51
CA ASN A 540 38.82 20.79 -27.58
C ASN A 540 38.70 21.28 -29.03
N ASP A 541 38.46 22.58 -29.24
CA ASP A 541 38.31 23.20 -30.57
C ASP A 541 39.50 23.09 -31.52
N SER A 542 40.63 22.59 -31.05
CA SER A 542 41.84 22.42 -31.85
C SER A 542 41.94 21.03 -32.48
N TYR A 543 40.96 20.15 -32.28
CA TYR A 543 41.00 18.77 -32.80
C TYR A 543 39.68 18.37 -33.47
N ALA A 544 39.81 17.62 -34.57
CA ALA A 544 38.72 16.94 -35.26
C ALA A 544 38.83 15.43 -35.07
N MET A 545 37.68 14.77 -34.95
CA MET A 545 37.55 13.32 -35.05
C MET A 545 37.28 12.92 -36.50
N VAL A 546 37.95 11.87 -36.99
CA VAL A 546 37.79 11.32 -38.34
C VAL A 546 37.38 9.86 -38.25
N TYR A 547 36.18 9.56 -38.73
CA TYR A 547 35.55 8.25 -38.66
C TYR A 547 35.37 7.63 -40.06
N PRO A 548 36.05 6.51 -40.39
CA PRO A 548 35.85 5.82 -41.64
C PRO A 548 34.55 4.98 -41.62
N PHE A 549 33.75 5.06 -42.66
CA PHE A 549 32.56 4.22 -42.84
C PHE A 549 32.43 3.71 -44.28
N LYS A 550 31.68 2.62 -44.44
CA LYS A 550 31.35 2.01 -45.75
C LYS A 550 29.86 1.73 -45.79
N LEU A 551 29.29 1.83 -46.97
CA LEU A 551 27.93 1.40 -47.21
C LEU A 551 27.93 0.05 -47.92
N ASN A 552 26.98 -0.80 -47.55
CA ASN A 552 26.76 -2.06 -48.24
C ASN A 552 26.05 -1.84 -49.59
N ASN A 553 25.20 -0.81 -49.67
CA ASN A 553 24.46 -0.43 -50.87
C ASN A 553 24.73 1.04 -51.23
N SER A 554 24.57 1.40 -52.52
CA SER A 554 24.73 2.78 -52.96
C SER A 554 23.44 3.54 -52.66
N GLU A 555 23.49 4.59 -51.85
CA GLU A 555 22.32 5.29 -51.32
C GLU A 555 22.61 6.79 -51.20
N GLN A 556 21.54 7.59 -51.15
CA GLN A 556 21.65 9.02 -50.89
C GLN A 556 21.65 9.28 -49.38
N LEU A 557 22.69 9.90 -48.84
CA LEU A 557 22.72 10.33 -47.45
C LEU A 557 21.84 11.57 -47.28
N SER A 558 20.90 11.51 -46.35
CA SER A 558 19.99 12.62 -46.00
C SER A 558 20.57 13.44 -44.85
N ASN A 559 20.88 12.78 -43.73
CA ASN A 559 21.39 13.48 -42.56
C ASN A 559 22.18 12.54 -41.63
N ILE A 560 22.98 13.15 -40.76
CA ILE A 560 23.76 12.48 -39.73
C ILE A 560 23.35 13.05 -38.39
N VAL A 561 22.92 12.17 -37.49
CA VAL A 561 22.60 12.52 -36.11
C VAL A 561 23.74 12.09 -35.20
N LEU A 562 24.19 13.02 -34.36
CA LEU A 562 25.30 12.87 -33.44
C LEU A 562 24.81 12.90 -31.99
N ASP A 563 25.16 11.85 -31.24
CA ASP A 563 24.95 11.76 -29.80
C ASP A 563 26.24 12.21 -29.08
N SER A 564 26.33 13.51 -28.75
CA SER A 564 27.48 14.10 -28.05
C SER A 564 27.06 15.10 -26.97
N HIS A 565 27.93 15.36 -26.01
CA HIS A 565 27.66 16.29 -24.90
C HIS A 565 28.63 17.46 -24.90
N MET A 566 28.08 18.66 -24.72
CA MET A 566 28.85 19.91 -24.60
C MET A 566 29.06 20.27 -23.13
N THR A 567 30.28 20.69 -22.79
CA THR A 567 30.64 21.00 -21.41
C THR A 567 30.29 22.43 -20.99
N TYR A 568 30.71 23.51 -21.71
CA TYR A 568 30.30 24.91 -21.39
C TYR A 568 30.77 26.02 -22.38
N GLY A 569 29.89 26.75 -23.09
CA GLY A 569 30.31 27.91 -23.91
C GLY A 569 29.44 28.21 -25.15
N TYR A 570 29.87 29.14 -26.02
CA TYR A 570 29.29 29.37 -27.35
C TYR A 570 30.03 28.54 -28.39
N TYR A 571 29.34 27.65 -29.11
CA TYR A 571 29.98 26.71 -30.03
C TYR A 571 29.29 26.61 -31.39
N ILE A 572 30.08 26.31 -32.42
CA ILE A 572 29.61 25.85 -33.73
C ILE A 572 30.19 24.48 -33.98
N LEU A 573 29.32 23.48 -34.17
CA LEU A 573 29.67 22.15 -34.57
C LEU A 573 29.78 22.07 -36.10
N GLN A 574 30.79 21.35 -36.59
CA GLN A 574 31.09 21.25 -38.01
C GLN A 574 31.31 19.80 -38.38
N SER A 575 30.81 19.41 -39.55
CA SER A 575 30.96 18.09 -40.10
C SER A 575 31.35 18.13 -41.58
N MET A 576 32.09 17.11 -42.01
CA MET A 576 32.56 17.00 -43.39
C MET A 576 32.69 15.53 -43.81
N ILE A 577 32.32 15.21 -45.04
CA ILE A 577 32.51 13.88 -45.60
C ILE A 577 33.55 13.92 -46.72
N THR A 578 34.53 13.02 -46.68
CA THR A 578 35.54 12.88 -47.72
C THR A 578 35.61 11.46 -48.31
N THR A 579 36.04 11.34 -49.56
CA THR A 579 36.27 10.03 -50.22
C THR A 579 37.62 9.40 -49.88
N SER A 580 38.56 10.15 -49.29
CA SER A 580 39.89 9.66 -48.93
C SER A 580 40.46 10.38 -47.71
N PHE A 581 41.42 9.73 -47.04
CA PHE A 581 42.14 10.22 -45.88
C PHE A 581 43.62 9.83 -45.97
N HIS A 582 44.53 10.81 -46.00
CA HIS A 582 45.98 10.59 -46.21
C HIS A 582 46.84 11.01 -45.02
N GLY A 583 46.41 10.73 -43.79
CA GLY A 583 47.25 10.65 -42.58
C GLY A 583 47.96 11.92 -42.07
N THR A 584 48.19 12.94 -42.90
CA THR A 584 48.83 14.20 -42.47
C THR A 584 48.31 15.40 -43.23
N GLN A 585 47.54 15.23 -44.31
CA GLN A 585 47.00 16.33 -45.10
C GLN A 585 45.59 16.01 -45.63
N LEU A 586 44.70 17.00 -45.59
CA LEU A 586 43.37 16.94 -46.18
C LEU A 586 43.47 17.28 -47.68
N ASN A 587 43.06 16.36 -48.55
CA ASN A 587 42.91 16.67 -49.97
C ASN A 587 41.56 17.34 -50.20
N LYS A 588 41.55 18.65 -50.49
CA LYS A 588 40.31 19.42 -50.69
C LYS A 588 39.41 18.86 -51.81
N SER A 589 39.99 18.23 -52.83
CA SER A 589 39.23 17.60 -53.93
C SER A 589 38.51 16.31 -53.51
N SER A 590 38.80 15.76 -52.33
CA SER A 590 38.13 14.59 -51.79
C SER A 590 36.87 14.92 -50.99
N ILE A 591 36.60 16.20 -50.72
CA ILE A 591 35.46 16.66 -49.94
C ILE A 591 34.19 16.51 -50.78
N ILE A 592 33.24 15.73 -50.27
CA ILE A 592 31.94 15.48 -50.91
C ILE A 592 30.94 16.54 -50.47
N SER A 593 30.90 16.80 -49.17
CA SER A 593 29.99 17.76 -48.57
C SER A 593 30.46 18.15 -47.18
N THR A 594 30.07 19.33 -46.73
CA THR A 594 30.31 19.87 -45.39
C THR A 594 29.04 20.49 -44.88
N ASP A 595 28.79 20.36 -43.58
CA ASP A 595 27.67 21.02 -42.93
C ASP A 595 28.08 21.56 -41.56
N SER A 596 27.39 22.58 -41.08
CA SER A 596 27.65 23.19 -39.77
C SER A 596 26.37 23.50 -39.03
N TYR A 597 26.41 23.31 -37.71
CA TYR A 597 25.28 23.46 -36.81
C TYR A 597 25.72 24.35 -35.63
N GLY A 598 25.02 25.45 -35.36
CA GLY A 598 25.40 26.39 -34.29
C GLY A 598 24.20 26.80 -33.44
N GLN A 599 24.31 26.69 -32.12
CA GLN A 599 23.27 27.11 -31.16
C GLN A 599 23.85 27.46 -29.78
N ASN A 600 23.01 28.08 -28.94
CA ASN A 600 23.39 28.92 -27.81
C ASN A 600 22.93 28.36 -26.45
N GLN A 601 23.00 27.04 -26.16
CA GLN A 601 22.47 26.47 -24.90
C GLN A 601 23.18 25.20 -24.37
N TYR A 602 23.03 24.94 -23.06
CA TYR A 602 23.61 23.83 -22.30
C TYR A 602 22.67 22.60 -22.26
N ASN A 603 23.23 21.39 -22.42
CA ASN A 603 22.57 20.07 -22.48
C ASN A 603 21.69 19.81 -23.71
N MET A 604 22.31 19.39 -24.82
CA MET A 604 21.63 18.84 -25.99
C MET A 604 21.97 17.36 -26.18
N ILE A 605 20.99 16.60 -26.68
CA ILE A 605 21.09 15.19 -27.09
C ILE A 605 20.57 15.16 -28.53
N ASP A 606 21.24 14.44 -29.44
CA ASP A 606 20.89 14.23 -30.86
C ASP A 606 21.01 15.45 -31.82
N GLU A 607 22.23 15.94 -32.04
CA GLU A 607 22.50 17.03 -33.01
C GLU A 607 22.44 16.55 -34.46
N ASN A 608 21.85 17.34 -35.37
CA ASN A 608 21.51 16.89 -36.72
C ASN A 608 22.19 17.70 -37.83
N PHE A 609 23.06 17.05 -38.61
CA PHE A 609 23.68 17.59 -39.83
C PHE A 609 22.95 17.14 -41.08
N ASN A 610 22.49 18.08 -41.88
CA ASN A 610 21.69 17.83 -43.06
C ASN A 610 22.55 17.87 -44.32
N TYR A 611 22.60 16.74 -45.00
CA TYR A 611 23.39 16.54 -46.21
C TYR A 611 22.47 16.46 -47.41
N LYS A 612 22.40 17.53 -48.20
CA LYS A 612 21.58 17.53 -49.42
C LYS A 612 22.38 16.96 -50.59
N ASN A 613 21.75 16.04 -51.33
CA ASN A 613 22.26 15.49 -52.60
C ASN A 613 23.60 14.74 -52.50
N VAL A 614 23.91 14.15 -51.35
CA VAL A 614 25.14 13.37 -51.16
C VAL A 614 24.89 11.90 -51.54
N GLN A 615 25.27 11.53 -52.77
CA GLN A 615 25.20 10.14 -53.22
C GLN A 615 26.45 9.37 -52.80
N LEU A 616 26.27 8.29 -52.06
CA LEU A 616 27.35 7.43 -51.60
C LEU A 616 27.24 6.07 -52.27
N ASN A 617 28.37 5.52 -52.71
CA ASN A 617 28.43 4.27 -53.45
C ASN A 617 28.79 3.11 -52.52
N SER A 618 28.18 1.95 -52.76
CA SER A 618 28.46 0.69 -52.06
C SER A 618 29.93 0.32 -52.13
N ASN A 619 30.43 -0.31 -51.06
CA ASN A 619 31.79 -0.88 -50.93
C ASN A 619 32.96 0.11 -51.05
N LYS A 620 32.67 1.41 -51.16
CA LYS A 620 33.66 2.50 -51.10
C LYS A 620 33.77 3.02 -49.66
N THR A 621 35.00 3.23 -49.18
CA THR A 621 35.22 3.87 -47.88
C THR A 621 35.06 5.38 -48.00
N TYR A 622 34.31 5.94 -47.07
CA TYR A 622 34.16 7.37 -46.87
C TYR A 622 34.65 7.72 -45.46
N TYR A 623 35.00 8.98 -45.23
CA TYR A 623 35.51 9.45 -43.96
C TYR A 623 34.68 10.65 -43.49
N LEU A 624 34.02 10.50 -42.35
CA LEU A 624 33.30 11.58 -41.68
C LEU A 624 34.24 12.30 -40.72
N TRP A 625 34.31 13.61 -40.83
CA TRP A 625 35.07 14.50 -39.97
C TRP A 625 34.11 15.29 -39.09
N LEU A 626 34.43 15.42 -37.80
CA LEU A 626 33.61 16.13 -36.81
C LEU A 626 34.49 16.97 -35.90
N TRP A 627 34.14 18.24 -35.70
CA TRP A 627 34.84 19.13 -34.79
C TRP A 627 33.97 20.30 -34.32
N SER A 628 34.43 21.02 -33.30
CA SER A 628 33.78 22.23 -32.80
C SER A 628 34.69 23.44 -32.92
N SER A 629 34.09 24.63 -32.95
CA SER A 629 34.78 25.92 -32.80
C SER A 629 34.03 26.81 -31.80
N GLY A 630 34.72 27.74 -31.11
CA GLY A 630 34.14 28.65 -30.11
C GLY A 630 34.98 28.76 -28.83
N ASP A 631 34.57 29.59 -27.86
CA ASP A 631 35.32 29.83 -26.60
C ASP A 631 34.45 29.50 -25.36
N PRO A 632 34.90 28.60 -24.45
CA PRO A 632 36.06 27.73 -24.51
C PRO A 632 35.69 26.40 -25.17
N GLY A 633 35.95 26.29 -26.47
CA GLY A 633 35.55 25.19 -27.36
C GLY A 633 35.82 23.76 -26.87
N GLY A 634 34.85 22.85 -27.07
CA GLY A 634 35.11 21.40 -26.97
C GLY A 634 33.88 20.48 -26.97
N LEU A 635 34.09 19.22 -27.34
CA LEU A 635 33.07 18.17 -27.47
C LEU A 635 33.46 16.94 -26.69
N THR A 636 32.47 16.37 -26.00
CA THR A 636 32.62 15.09 -25.32
C THR A 636 31.85 14.02 -26.09
N PHE A 637 32.56 13.02 -26.60
CA PHE A 637 31.96 11.88 -27.28
C PHE A 637 31.93 10.67 -26.36
N PRO A 638 30.81 9.94 -26.25
CA PRO A 638 30.84 8.59 -25.73
C PRO A 638 31.67 7.73 -26.68
N VAL A 639 32.65 7.01 -26.13
CA VAL A 639 33.56 6.12 -26.84
C VAL A 639 33.22 4.68 -26.51
N GLU A 640 33.23 3.84 -27.54
CA GLU A 640 33.24 2.40 -27.38
C GLU A 640 34.64 1.80 -27.60
N ASN A 641 34.90 0.72 -26.85
CA ASN A 641 36.05 -0.12 -27.00
C ASN A 641 35.77 -1.43 -27.81
N THR A 642 35.26 -1.39 -29.04
CA THR A 642 35.13 -2.59 -29.90
C THR A 642 35.28 -2.32 -31.42
N THR A 643 35.79 -3.33 -32.13
CA THR A 643 36.08 -3.46 -33.58
C THR A 643 37.35 -2.78 -34.16
N ASN A 644 37.85 -3.37 -35.27
CA ASN A 644 39.11 -3.07 -35.98
C ASN A 644 39.09 -1.77 -36.81
N SER A 645 38.06 -0.93 -36.64
CA SER A 645 37.89 0.33 -37.35
C SER A 645 38.73 1.40 -36.67
N HIS A 646 39.76 1.89 -37.35
CA HIS A 646 40.65 2.92 -36.81
C HIS A 646 39.99 4.29 -37.06
N SER A 647 39.53 4.95 -36.01
CA SER A 647 39.23 6.38 -36.09
C SER A 647 40.48 7.19 -35.73
N TYR A 648 40.55 8.40 -36.25
CA TYR A 648 41.73 9.23 -36.15
C TYR A 648 41.38 10.56 -35.49
N VAL A 649 42.27 11.07 -34.64
CA VAL A 649 42.18 12.45 -34.14
C VAL A 649 43.17 13.29 -34.93
N ALA A 650 42.66 14.29 -35.64
CA ALA A 650 43.44 15.20 -36.47
C ALA A 650 43.44 16.58 -35.81
N LYS A 651 44.63 17.16 -35.59
CA LYS A 651 44.72 18.54 -35.14
C LYS A 651 44.30 19.49 -36.26
N ILE A 652 43.41 20.41 -35.95
CA ILE A 652 42.92 21.48 -36.82
C ILE A 652 43.37 22.82 -36.23
N TYR A 653 43.85 23.74 -37.06
CA TYR A 653 44.25 25.07 -36.59
C TYR A 653 43.08 26.03 -36.73
N ASN A 654 42.68 26.63 -35.61
CA ASN A 654 41.62 27.61 -35.54
C ASN A 654 42.18 28.97 -36.00
N GLY A 655 42.09 29.27 -37.30
CA GLY A 655 42.22 30.64 -37.80
C GLY A 655 40.93 31.37 -37.43
N THR A 656 41.03 32.45 -36.66
CA THR A 656 39.91 33.19 -36.07
C THR A 656 38.87 33.65 -37.10
N GLY A 657 37.85 32.82 -37.34
CA GLY A 657 36.47 33.26 -37.51
C GLY A 657 35.89 33.53 -38.91
N THR A 658 36.61 33.54 -40.05
CA THR A 658 35.94 33.96 -41.31
C THR A 658 36.27 33.27 -42.63
N ASP A 659 37.17 32.28 -42.74
CA ASP A 659 37.48 31.65 -44.05
C ASP A 659 37.18 30.14 -44.09
N SER A 660 36.39 29.73 -45.09
CA SER A 660 35.72 28.42 -45.16
C SER A 660 36.62 27.18 -45.30
N TYR A 661 37.90 27.28 -45.71
CA TYR A 661 38.74 26.08 -45.91
C TYR A 661 40.26 26.33 -45.72
N GLY A 662 40.70 26.73 -44.52
CA GLY A 662 42.12 26.86 -44.14
C GLY A 662 42.63 25.71 -43.25
N TYR A 663 42.90 24.52 -43.81
CA TYR A 663 43.36 23.36 -43.03
C TYR A 663 44.85 23.08 -43.24
N SER A 664 45.63 23.17 -42.17
CA SER A 664 46.99 22.61 -42.07
C SER A 664 46.95 21.54 -40.98
N ILE A 665 47.05 20.26 -41.36
CA ILE A 665 46.99 19.15 -40.41
C ILE A 665 48.43 18.81 -40.05
N SER A 666 48.76 18.82 -38.76
CA SER A 666 50.07 18.35 -38.30
C SER A 666 49.93 17.43 -37.10
N LYS A 667 50.55 16.26 -37.25
CA LYS A 667 50.69 15.16 -36.27
C LYS A 667 49.36 14.50 -35.87
N ILE A 668 49.13 13.30 -36.41
CA ILE A 668 48.12 12.38 -35.90
C ILE A 668 48.73 11.63 -34.72
N TYR A 669 48.08 11.71 -33.55
CA TYR A 669 48.36 10.75 -32.49
C TYR A 669 47.41 9.57 -32.69
N SER A 670 47.91 8.45 -33.20
CA SER A 670 47.34 7.17 -32.78
C SER A 670 48.00 6.88 -31.43
N SER A 671 47.37 7.28 -30.32
CA SER A 671 47.80 6.72 -29.04
C SER A 671 47.53 5.22 -29.11
N THR A 672 48.41 4.44 -28.49
CA THR A 672 48.48 2.97 -28.50
C THR A 672 47.27 2.25 -27.88
N GLU A 673 46.12 2.90 -27.76
CA GLU A 673 44.85 2.25 -27.43
C GLU A 673 44.01 2.17 -28.70
N LYS A 674 43.88 0.94 -29.23
CA LYS A 674 42.84 0.63 -30.21
C LYS A 674 41.49 1.09 -29.62
N LYS A 675 40.62 1.63 -30.51
CA LYS A 675 39.17 1.83 -30.34
C LYS A 675 38.76 3.22 -29.81
N LEU A 676 38.45 4.11 -30.75
CA LEU A 676 37.72 5.36 -30.52
C LEU A 676 36.65 5.45 -31.61
N ALA A 677 35.35 5.44 -31.30
CA ALA A 677 34.29 5.66 -32.29
C ALA A 677 33.16 6.43 -31.61
N PRO A 678 32.73 7.59 -32.14
CA PRO A 678 31.59 8.30 -31.58
C PRO A 678 30.31 7.57 -31.99
N ARG A 679 29.27 7.67 -31.18
CA ARG A 679 27.97 7.11 -31.55
C ARG A 679 27.34 7.99 -32.63
N LEU A 680 27.21 7.43 -33.83
CA LEU A 680 26.72 8.12 -35.02
C LEU A 680 25.58 7.36 -35.66
N THR A 681 24.58 8.13 -36.06
CA THR A 681 23.34 7.62 -36.63
C THR A 681 23.17 8.21 -38.02
N PHE A 682 23.24 7.37 -39.06
CA PHE A 682 23.17 7.81 -40.45
C PHE A 682 21.78 7.52 -41.02
N VAL A 683 21.17 8.54 -41.59
CA VAL A 683 19.85 8.47 -42.21
C VAL A 683 20.01 8.57 -43.73
N PHE A 684 19.60 7.54 -44.45
CA PHE A 684 19.67 7.48 -45.91
C PHE A 684 18.27 7.62 -46.52
N ASN A 685 18.19 8.22 -47.70
CA ASN A 685 16.96 8.48 -48.43
C ASN A 685 16.78 7.39 -49.50
N SER A 686 16.00 6.35 -49.22
CA SER A 686 15.88 5.17 -50.09
C SER A 686 14.53 4.47 -49.99
N ASP A 687 13.82 4.37 -51.12
CA ASP A 687 12.56 3.60 -51.30
C ASP A 687 12.65 2.11 -50.93
N LYS A 688 13.86 1.56 -50.73
CA LYS A 688 14.09 0.15 -50.34
C LYS A 688 14.26 -0.08 -48.84
N ILE A 689 14.49 0.98 -48.05
CA ILE A 689 14.51 0.91 -46.57
C ILE A 689 13.08 0.97 -46.02
N HIS A 690 12.13 1.41 -46.85
CA HIS A 690 10.72 1.55 -46.51
C HIS A 690 9.96 0.24 -46.65
N LYS A 691 9.82 -0.49 -45.55
CA LYS A 691 8.51 -1.05 -45.19
C LYS A 691 8.33 -0.91 -43.68
N ALA A 692 7.24 -0.24 -43.28
CA ALA A 692 6.70 -0.42 -41.93
C ALA A 692 6.61 -1.94 -41.67
N SER A 693 6.98 -2.38 -40.47
CA SER A 693 6.87 -3.79 -40.12
C SER A 693 5.46 -4.26 -40.48
N ASN A 694 5.32 -5.22 -41.41
CA ASN A 694 4.00 -5.72 -41.78
C ASN A 694 3.41 -6.40 -40.55
N ILE A 695 2.50 -5.71 -39.86
CA ILE A 695 1.81 -6.22 -38.68
C ILE A 695 0.55 -6.89 -39.16
N TYR A 696 0.43 -8.18 -38.88
CA TYR A 696 -0.72 -8.98 -39.24
C TYR A 696 -1.53 -9.29 -37.99
N VAL A 697 -2.83 -9.08 -38.06
CA VAL A 697 -3.76 -9.49 -37.01
C VAL A 697 -4.59 -10.65 -37.54
N SER A 698 -4.47 -11.80 -36.88
CA SER A 698 -5.25 -12.99 -37.21
C SER A 698 -6.32 -13.22 -36.15
N ILE A 699 -7.59 -13.23 -36.57
CA ILE A 699 -8.76 -13.40 -35.70
C ILE A 699 -9.59 -14.55 -36.26
N GLY A 700 -9.81 -15.61 -35.47
CA GLY A 700 -10.62 -16.76 -35.91
C GLY A 700 -10.12 -17.40 -37.20
N GLY A 701 -8.80 -17.36 -37.45
CA GLY A 701 -8.15 -17.88 -38.66
C GLY A 701 -8.14 -16.93 -39.87
N LYS A 702 -8.75 -15.74 -39.77
CA LYS A 702 -8.67 -14.70 -40.81
C LYS A 702 -7.57 -13.70 -40.48
N THR A 703 -6.57 -13.59 -41.36
CA THR A 703 -5.44 -12.67 -41.20
C THR A 703 -5.66 -11.38 -41.98
N THR A 704 -5.56 -10.25 -41.31
CA THR A 704 -5.64 -8.89 -41.88
C THR A 704 -4.30 -8.20 -41.68
N GLU A 705 -3.74 -7.63 -42.75
CA GLU A 705 -2.55 -6.79 -42.66
C GLU A 705 -2.94 -5.38 -42.20
N LEU A 706 -2.23 -4.85 -41.21
CA LEU A 706 -2.44 -3.53 -40.62
C LEU A 706 -1.27 -2.61 -40.99
N ASN A 707 -1.60 -1.41 -41.44
CA ASN A 707 -0.61 -0.37 -41.73
C ASN A 707 -0.44 0.55 -40.51
N VAL A 708 0.53 0.27 -39.66
CA VAL A 708 0.68 0.97 -38.37
C VAL A 708 1.72 2.09 -38.49
N THR A 709 1.27 3.33 -38.41
CA THR A 709 2.14 4.52 -38.36
C THR A 709 1.81 5.35 -37.13
N GLY A 710 2.78 5.55 -36.23
CA GLY A 710 2.55 6.25 -34.96
C GLY A 710 1.50 5.54 -34.09
N ASN A 711 0.51 6.29 -33.60
CA ASN A 711 -0.60 5.73 -32.81
C ASN A 711 -1.78 5.40 -33.74
N SER A 712 -2.17 4.13 -33.80
CA SER A 712 -3.30 3.64 -34.60
C SER A 712 -4.24 2.81 -33.73
N VAL A 713 -5.55 2.92 -33.96
CA VAL A 713 -6.58 2.12 -33.26
C VAL A 713 -7.38 1.35 -34.29
N TYR A 714 -7.52 0.05 -34.08
CA TYR A 714 -8.24 -0.86 -34.96
C TYR A 714 -9.36 -1.56 -34.21
N HIS A 715 -10.56 -1.60 -34.80
CA HIS A 715 -11.72 -2.24 -34.19
C HIS A 715 -12.08 -3.52 -34.92
N PHE A 716 -12.25 -4.59 -34.17
CA PHE A 716 -12.63 -5.91 -34.68
C PHE A 716 -13.85 -6.41 -33.92
N SER A 717 -14.76 -7.09 -34.62
CA SER A 717 -15.83 -7.87 -33.97
C SER A 717 -15.56 -9.34 -34.22
N THR A 718 -15.64 -10.16 -33.17
CA THR A 718 -15.32 -11.59 -33.27
C THR A 718 -16.02 -12.42 -32.20
N ASP A 719 -16.30 -13.66 -32.57
CA ASP A 719 -16.65 -14.80 -31.72
C ASP A 719 -15.48 -15.79 -31.55
N GLY A 720 -14.37 -15.56 -32.25
CA GLY A 720 -13.17 -16.39 -32.26
C GLY A 720 -12.34 -16.30 -30.97
N LYS A 721 -11.78 -17.43 -30.55
CA LYS A 721 -11.06 -17.60 -29.28
C LYS A 721 -9.61 -17.10 -29.30
N ASP A 722 -8.99 -17.02 -30.47
CA ASP A 722 -7.59 -16.66 -30.63
C ASP A 722 -7.43 -15.39 -31.46
N ILE A 723 -6.63 -14.46 -30.94
CA ILE A 723 -6.23 -13.23 -31.64
C ILE A 723 -4.72 -13.13 -31.62
N TYR A 724 -4.12 -13.36 -32.78
CA TYR A 724 -2.68 -13.27 -32.94
C TYR A 724 -2.29 -11.93 -33.56
N VAL A 725 -1.32 -11.26 -32.94
CA VAL A 725 -0.54 -10.21 -33.59
C VAL A 725 0.78 -10.82 -34.02
N ASN A 726 0.98 -10.89 -35.33
CA ASN A 726 2.19 -11.41 -35.96
C ASN A 726 2.96 -10.30 -36.66
N SER A 727 4.28 -10.40 -36.66
CA SER A 727 5.17 -9.57 -37.46
C SER A 727 6.30 -10.41 -38.04
N THR A 728 6.68 -10.14 -39.29
CA THR A 728 7.77 -10.85 -39.97
C THR A 728 9.15 -10.57 -39.35
N VAL A 729 9.40 -9.31 -38.97
CA VAL A 729 10.51 -8.77 -38.14
C VAL A 729 10.11 -7.32 -37.82
N LEU A 730 10.26 -6.87 -36.56
CA LEU A 730 10.05 -5.46 -36.21
C LEU A 730 11.25 -4.57 -36.61
N ASN A 731 11.00 -3.52 -37.38
CA ASN A 731 11.99 -2.49 -37.74
C ASN A 731 11.98 -1.29 -36.76
N GLY A 732 11.36 -1.46 -35.59
CA GLY A 732 11.03 -0.38 -34.68
C GLY A 732 10.32 -0.89 -33.44
N THR A 733 10.19 -0.03 -32.44
CA THR A 733 9.50 -0.37 -31.20
C THR A 733 7.99 -0.41 -31.43
N LEU A 734 7.30 -1.49 -31.08
CA LEU A 734 5.84 -1.61 -31.18
C LEU A 734 5.22 -1.74 -29.79
N GLY A 735 4.51 -0.72 -29.35
CA GLY A 735 3.58 -0.77 -28.24
C GLY A 735 2.25 -1.37 -28.67
N ILE A 736 1.74 -2.32 -27.90
CA ILE A 736 0.44 -2.98 -28.13
C ILE A 736 -0.36 -2.89 -26.84
N SER A 737 -1.52 -2.25 -26.89
CA SER A 737 -2.57 -2.39 -25.88
C SER A 737 -3.89 -2.76 -26.56
N TYR A 738 -4.81 -3.36 -25.83
CA TYR A 738 -6.12 -3.68 -26.39
C TYR A 738 -7.20 -3.60 -25.34
N THR A 739 -8.42 -3.29 -25.78
CA THR A 739 -9.63 -3.32 -24.96
C THR A 739 -10.59 -4.34 -25.56
N VAL A 740 -11.15 -5.21 -24.73
CA VAL A 740 -12.21 -6.16 -25.13
C VAL A 740 -13.49 -5.76 -24.44
N SER A 741 -14.57 -5.59 -25.20
CA SER A 741 -15.90 -5.28 -24.68
C SER A 741 -16.99 -6.15 -25.31
N ALA A 742 -17.99 -6.52 -24.53
CA ALA A 742 -19.17 -7.21 -25.05
C ALA A 742 -20.10 -6.25 -25.79
N SER A 743 -20.60 -6.63 -26.97
CA SER A 743 -21.45 -5.76 -27.83
C SER A 743 -22.77 -5.30 -27.19
N ASN A 744 -23.30 -6.05 -26.21
CA ASN A 744 -24.59 -5.79 -25.55
C ASN A 744 -24.46 -5.56 -24.03
N GLY A 745 -23.24 -5.44 -23.50
CA GLY A 745 -23.02 -5.36 -22.06
C GLY A 745 -23.49 -4.02 -21.48
N ARG A 746 -24.34 -4.04 -20.46
CA ARG A 746 -24.66 -2.84 -19.67
C ARG A 746 -23.82 -2.84 -18.40
N GLU A 747 -23.04 -1.79 -18.22
CA GLU A 747 -22.33 -1.52 -16.99
C GLU A 747 -23.35 -1.26 -15.87
N VAL A 748 -23.39 -2.13 -14.86
CA VAL A 748 -24.27 -1.97 -13.70
C VAL A 748 -23.44 -2.06 -12.44
N VAL A 749 -22.82 -0.95 -12.07
CA VAL A 749 -22.24 -0.80 -10.72
C VAL A 749 -23.30 -0.23 -9.79
N ASN A 750 -23.28 -0.68 -8.54
CA ASN A 750 -24.08 -0.06 -7.49
C ASN A 750 -23.84 1.48 -7.46
N PRO A 751 -24.88 2.31 -7.63
CA PRO A 751 -24.72 3.77 -7.61
C PRO A 751 -24.08 4.32 -6.31
N LEU A 752 -24.22 3.60 -5.19
CA LEU A 752 -23.59 3.97 -3.93
C LEU A 752 -22.07 3.73 -3.96
N LEU A 753 -21.62 2.64 -4.59
CA LEU A 753 -20.20 2.34 -4.80
C LEU A 753 -19.55 3.26 -5.84
N GLN A 754 -20.36 3.93 -6.67
CA GLN A 754 -19.88 4.99 -7.58
C GLN A 754 -19.69 6.34 -6.90
N HIS A 755 -20.14 6.51 -5.65
CA HIS A 755 -20.12 7.79 -4.95
C HIS A 755 -19.57 7.69 -3.52
N PRO A 756 -18.30 7.27 -3.33
CA PRO A 756 -17.71 7.01 -2.01
C PRO A 756 -17.84 8.17 -1.03
N TYR A 757 -17.64 9.40 -1.51
CA TYR A 757 -17.66 10.60 -0.65
C TYR A 757 -19.07 11.06 -0.27
N ILE A 758 -20.12 10.66 -1.00
CA ILE A 758 -21.50 10.95 -0.59
C ILE A 758 -21.84 10.15 0.67
N ILE A 759 -21.45 8.87 0.70
CA ILE A 759 -21.62 8.01 1.86
C ILE A 759 -20.81 8.56 3.04
N LEU A 760 -19.55 8.93 2.81
CA LEU A 760 -18.70 9.53 3.84
C LEU A 760 -19.28 10.84 4.39
N ALA A 761 -19.78 11.72 3.51
CA ALA A 761 -20.42 12.97 3.92
C ALA A 761 -21.65 12.71 4.78
N PHE A 762 -22.46 11.70 4.46
CA PHE A 762 -23.60 11.32 5.28
C PHE A 762 -23.18 10.82 6.67
N ILE A 763 -22.19 9.93 6.74
CA ILE A 763 -21.58 9.46 8.00
C ILE A 763 -21.12 10.65 8.83
N PHE A 764 -20.42 11.61 8.20
CA PHE A 764 -19.92 12.81 8.87
C PHE A 764 -21.07 13.70 9.36
N ILE A 765 -22.10 13.94 8.54
CA ILE A 765 -23.26 14.76 8.93
C ILE A 765 -23.95 14.18 10.16
N VAL A 766 -24.26 12.88 10.16
CA VAL A 766 -24.95 12.26 11.30
C VAL A 766 -24.05 12.21 12.54
N SER A 767 -22.77 11.87 12.38
CA SER A 767 -21.87 11.67 13.52
C SER A 767 -21.31 12.97 14.12
N VAL A 768 -21.04 14.00 13.30
CA VAL A 768 -20.41 15.27 13.72
C VAL A 768 -21.43 16.37 14.02
N PHE A 769 -22.57 16.40 13.32
CA PHE A 769 -23.54 17.47 13.54
C PHE A 769 -24.68 17.08 14.46
N VAL A 770 -25.18 15.84 14.41
CA VAL A 770 -26.33 15.45 15.24
C VAL A 770 -25.92 15.10 16.68
N TYR A 771 -24.77 14.45 16.84
CA TYR A 771 -24.36 13.90 18.13
C TYR A 771 -23.65 14.93 19.05
N PRO A 772 -22.64 15.70 18.63
CA PRO A 772 -22.04 16.75 19.47
C PRO A 772 -23.03 17.84 19.84
N VAL A 773 -23.91 18.24 18.92
CA VAL A 773 -24.90 19.30 19.18
C VAL A 773 -25.92 18.88 20.23
N SER A 774 -26.37 17.62 20.23
CA SER A 774 -27.23 17.11 21.29
C SER A 774 -26.51 17.01 22.65
N SER A 775 -25.21 16.68 22.65
CA SER A 775 -24.38 16.64 23.89
C SER A 775 -24.09 18.02 24.50
N LEU A 776 -24.22 19.09 23.72
CA LEU A 776 -24.04 20.49 24.15
C LEU A 776 -25.29 21.06 24.86
N VAL A 777 -26.44 20.38 24.79
CA VAL A 777 -27.72 20.87 25.34
C VAL A 777 -27.94 20.39 26.79
N ASN A 778 -27.55 21.27 27.72
CA ASN A 778 -27.96 21.48 29.11
C ASN A 778 -28.42 20.32 30.04
N ARG A 779 -27.99 20.42 31.32
CA ARG A 779 -28.16 19.47 32.45
C ARG A 779 -29.60 19.17 32.91
N ASN A 780 -30.60 19.92 32.46
CA ASN A 780 -31.97 19.87 33.03
C ASN A 780 -33.03 19.29 32.09
N THR A 781 -32.63 18.55 31.06
CA THR A 781 -33.56 18.04 30.06
C THR A 781 -33.73 16.53 30.20
N ASN A 782 -35.00 16.13 30.36
CA ASN A 782 -35.54 14.78 30.49
C ASN A 782 -34.89 13.75 29.54
N GLY A 783 -35.08 12.46 29.83
CA GLY A 783 -34.56 11.31 29.06
C GLY A 783 -34.83 11.30 27.54
N LEU A 784 -35.55 12.30 27.00
CA LEU A 784 -35.71 12.56 25.59
C LEU A 784 -34.39 12.86 24.86
N ASN A 785 -33.45 13.60 25.48
CA ASN A 785 -32.16 13.94 24.84
C ASN A 785 -31.19 12.74 24.80
N LEU A 786 -31.21 11.90 25.84
CA LEU A 786 -30.53 10.60 25.84
C LEU A 786 -31.06 9.69 24.73
N LYS A 787 -32.41 9.60 24.60
CA LYS A 787 -33.04 8.87 23.51
C LYS A 787 -32.66 9.42 22.13
N LEU A 788 -32.55 10.74 21.94
CA LEU A 788 -32.14 11.31 20.66
C LEU A 788 -30.69 10.98 20.27
N ILE A 789 -29.78 10.94 21.25
CA ILE A 789 -28.39 10.52 21.06
C ILE A 789 -28.31 9.04 20.66
N GLU A 790 -29.01 8.18 21.42
CA GLU A 790 -29.12 6.75 21.13
C GLU A 790 -29.77 6.50 19.76
N ILE A 791 -30.86 7.20 19.44
CA ILE A 791 -31.54 7.12 18.14
C ILE A 791 -30.61 7.55 17.01
N SER A 792 -29.85 8.62 17.16
CA SER A 792 -28.95 9.10 16.10
C SER A 792 -27.79 8.13 15.85
N LEU A 793 -27.24 7.55 16.92
CA LEU A 793 -26.24 6.49 16.85
C LEU A 793 -26.79 5.24 16.17
N ILE A 794 -27.99 4.82 16.58
CA ILE A 794 -28.71 3.69 15.97
C ILE A 794 -28.98 3.98 14.49
N ILE A 795 -29.40 5.19 14.12
CA ILE A 795 -29.62 5.58 12.72
C ILE A 795 -28.31 5.56 11.93
N SER A 796 -27.20 6.12 12.45
CA SER A 796 -25.89 6.06 11.76
C SER A 796 -25.47 4.63 11.48
N ILE A 797 -25.56 3.76 12.51
CA ILE A 797 -25.19 2.35 12.40
C ILE A 797 -26.12 1.62 11.45
N ILE A 798 -27.45 1.80 11.57
CA ILE A 798 -28.44 1.19 10.69
C ILE A 798 -28.24 1.66 9.25
N VAL A 799 -27.98 2.93 9.00
CA VAL A 799 -27.77 3.43 7.63
C VAL A 799 -26.48 2.88 7.06
N PHE A 800 -25.37 2.95 7.80
CA PHE A 800 -24.10 2.36 7.36
C PHE A 800 -24.27 0.86 7.05
N TYR A 801 -24.90 0.13 7.97
CA TYR A 801 -25.23 -1.28 7.81
C TYR A 801 -26.16 -1.52 6.63
N SER A 802 -27.19 -0.69 6.43
CA SER A 802 -28.11 -0.85 5.29
C SER A 802 -27.40 -0.65 3.95
N VAL A 803 -26.50 0.32 3.88
CA VAL A 803 -25.70 0.66 2.69
C VAL A 803 -24.70 -0.45 2.34
N PHE A 804 -23.94 -0.94 3.30
CA PHE A 804 -22.83 -1.85 3.03
C PHE A 804 -23.18 -3.33 3.24
N THR A 805 -24.17 -3.64 4.08
CA THR A 805 -24.53 -5.02 4.46
C THR A 805 -25.85 -5.48 3.84
N LEU A 806 -26.92 -4.69 3.96
CA LEU A 806 -28.24 -5.13 3.48
C LEU A 806 -28.38 -4.96 1.97
N TYR A 807 -27.84 -3.88 1.42
CA TYR A 807 -27.77 -3.71 -0.03
C TYR A 807 -26.89 -4.78 -0.68
N TYR A 808 -25.81 -5.21 0.01
CA TYR A 808 -24.93 -6.28 -0.46
C TYR A 808 -25.72 -7.58 -0.77
N TYR A 809 -26.67 -7.95 0.09
CA TYR A 809 -27.59 -9.07 -0.17
C TYR A 809 -28.80 -8.73 -1.07
N ARG A 810 -28.82 -7.54 -1.66
CA ARG A 810 -29.96 -7.00 -2.43
C ARG A 810 -31.28 -7.04 -1.66
N LEU A 811 -31.23 -7.04 -0.32
CA LEU A 811 -32.42 -7.07 0.54
C LEU A 811 -33.15 -5.73 0.54
N ILE A 812 -32.42 -4.64 0.31
CA ILE A 812 -32.98 -3.28 0.26
C ILE A 812 -32.41 -2.59 -0.99
N SER A 813 -33.29 -2.21 -1.92
CA SER A 813 -32.95 -1.31 -3.03
C SER A 813 -33.16 0.13 -2.56
N ILE A 814 -32.08 0.90 -2.44
CA ILE A 814 -32.16 2.29 -1.98
C ILE A 814 -31.86 3.22 -3.14
N ASP A 815 -32.87 3.95 -3.61
CA ASP A 815 -32.68 5.02 -4.58
C ASP A 815 -31.91 6.19 -3.94
N LEU A 816 -30.90 6.70 -4.64
CA LEU A 816 -30.11 7.88 -4.27
C LEU A 816 -30.98 9.09 -3.91
N ILE A 817 -32.20 9.18 -4.45
CA ILE A 817 -33.14 10.24 -4.11
C ILE A 817 -33.55 10.20 -2.64
N TYR A 818 -33.75 9.01 -2.05
CA TYR A 818 -34.08 8.88 -0.63
C TYR A 818 -32.89 9.25 0.25
N PHE A 819 -31.66 8.92 -0.14
CA PHE A 819 -30.46 9.38 0.57
C PHE A 819 -30.33 10.90 0.55
N LYS A 820 -30.56 11.53 -0.60
CA LYS A 820 -30.56 12.99 -0.72
C LYS A 820 -31.69 13.61 0.11
N ILE A 821 -32.90 13.05 0.06
CA ILE A 821 -34.04 13.53 0.85
C ILE A 821 -33.77 13.39 2.35
N ILE A 822 -33.22 12.27 2.82
CA ILE A 822 -32.87 12.08 4.23
C ILE A 822 -31.75 13.03 4.63
N GLY A 823 -30.69 13.17 3.81
CA GLY A 823 -29.61 14.12 4.06
C GLY A 823 -30.10 15.58 4.13
N ILE A 824 -30.97 15.98 3.20
CA ILE A 824 -31.64 17.29 3.17
C ILE A 824 -32.59 17.44 4.36
N ALA A 825 -33.35 16.42 4.71
CA ALA A 825 -34.28 16.45 5.85
C ALA A 825 -33.52 16.56 7.18
N ILE A 826 -32.39 15.87 7.33
CA ILE A 826 -31.49 16.01 8.48
C ILE A 826 -30.88 17.42 8.50
N ALA A 827 -30.42 17.94 7.36
CA ALA A 827 -29.86 19.29 7.26
C ALA A 827 -30.91 20.38 7.55
N ILE A 828 -32.15 20.24 7.05
CA ILE A 828 -33.29 21.13 7.31
C ILE A 828 -33.72 21.01 8.77
N SER A 829 -33.84 19.80 9.32
CA SER A 829 -34.18 19.60 10.73
C SER A 829 -33.12 20.20 11.65
N PHE A 830 -31.84 20.08 11.27
CA PHE A 830 -30.72 20.72 11.94
C PHE A 830 -30.77 22.25 11.83
N PHE A 831 -31.05 22.79 10.63
CA PHE A 831 -31.19 24.23 10.41
C PHE A 831 -32.40 24.81 11.18
N LEU A 832 -33.55 24.12 11.17
CA LEU A 832 -34.73 24.46 11.95
C LEU A 832 -34.49 24.33 13.45
N PHE A 833 -33.68 23.37 13.89
CA PHE A 833 -33.23 23.23 15.28
C PHE A 833 -32.36 24.43 15.69
N ILE A 834 -31.38 24.83 14.88
CA ILE A 834 -30.56 26.05 15.08
C ILE A 834 -31.46 27.30 15.15
N LEU A 835 -32.42 27.43 14.23
CA LEU A 835 -33.35 28.56 14.19
C LEU A 835 -34.30 28.60 15.41
N ARG A 836 -34.80 27.44 15.87
CA ARG A 836 -35.58 27.34 17.12
C ARG A 836 -34.74 27.68 18.34
N PHE A 837 -33.45 27.34 18.34
CA PHE A 837 -32.53 27.72 19.41
C PHE A 837 -32.29 29.23 19.48
N ASN A 838 -32.34 29.91 18.33
CA ASN A 838 -32.20 31.36 18.27
C ASN A 838 -33.50 32.10 18.66
N LYS A 839 -34.67 31.48 18.47
CA LYS A 839 -35.97 32.06 18.85
C LYS A 839 -36.32 31.96 20.34
N ASN A 840 -35.68 31.08 21.11
CA ASN A 840 -35.81 31.06 22.59
C ASN A 840 -34.81 32.00 23.28
N LYS A 841 -34.29 32.99 22.54
CA LYS A 841 -33.43 34.09 23.01
C LYS A 841 -33.95 35.46 22.57
N GLN A 842 -35.28 35.63 22.57
CA GLN A 842 -35.90 36.95 22.75
C GLN A 842 -36.81 36.90 23.96
#